data_AF-A0A7U5SAX3-F1
#
_entry.id   AF-A0A7U5SAX3-F1
#
_cell.length_a   1.000
_cell.length_b   1.000
_cell.length_c   1.000
_cell.angle_alpha   90.00
_cell.angle_beta   90.00
_cell.angle_gamma   90.00
#
_symmetry.space_group_name_H-M   'P 1'
#
loop_
_entity.id
_entity.type
_entity.pdbx_description
1 polymer ?
#
loop_
_entity_poly.entity_id
_entity_poly.type
_entity_poly.pdbx_seq_one_letter_code
_entity_poly.pdbx_strand_id
1 'polypeptide(L)'
;MARLSFRLTVEGLADDTLVVREYQGVESLSDSAQAGLRCYGFRYEIKLASRQSGLTALELVDKSAQLEMLRDGLVVQRVHGIVRQFSKGDIGHHHTFYSLTLVPALERLSLRQNSRIFQLKTVPEILSIVLQEMGINDYAFSLKRECAQREFCVQYRETDIDFLHRLAAEEGLVYHFIHEEGKHTLFFSDDSQSLTKRETPIPYNALAGGVMESPYVSQLTQHSQTEVSHSALQDYSFKKPSYSFAQQAQGREMDYQQATYEHFDAPGRFKDDVNGKAFNQIRLEYLRREARTATGKSNHPGLQAGTKFDLQEHLDDSMNRDWVVVQVHHQGQQPQALEEEGGSGATTYSNQFTLIPADVTWRATPQAKPQVDGPCMALVVGPDGEEIFCDEHGRVKLHFPWDRYSNGDEHSSCWVRVSQGWAGSQYGMIAIPRIGHEVIVSFLNGDPDQPIVTGRTYHATNKAPYTLPDNKTKTVLRSETHQGEGFNELSFEDQAAQEKIYLHAQKDLDALVLNDATAHIKHDQHLTVDNDQFTHIKHNHHLTVEGESRDNITQDSSVEISGSVQHKVAKLTAIQTGREISLKAGAKIVVEAGAEVTLKAGGSFVKVDAGGVHIVGPAINLNAGGSAGSGSAYGGQSAMLATPLLDMKAPAELQASAISATMQSGQANVITHFEAAAVQSVAQKSSASPQKQSESKAAEKSAQEESPKEDAQNEDKASLLQSDVLKPSEELEKLAKKQASAFRKGNNGEEVSLIQQALIKMKFDLQADGDFGNKTKTAIEQFQKSYQPSHQTHPSYCIGSIDGIVGQGTLLALDEALMDGWVYLLITKDMLNAVCPNSGDNKELLDSLNKYCPKYEIDTPIRIAHFLSQIAHESGCFSSLIEGSNYSHMAAKIKFSKYKYYVDSLKPGSNNKFIREDNPARCKQPDLFNFVYSNSNGNGDEKSGDGYTYRGRGIIQITGKDKYYKFTSVHNGNNPDDPQNFVINPNLVSENINYSVESACIYWRSWGALSKKFNANGDINILIENAPNDVELVSQAVNGGRYGHSNGLDDRIGKFNKIKNKLGL
;
A
#
# COMPACT_ATOMS: atom_id res chain seq x y z
N MET A 1 -10.11 10.55 -78.72
CA MET A 1 -10.41 9.68 -77.54
C MET A 1 -9.11 9.10 -77.07
N ALA A 2 -8.87 9.05 -75.76
CA ALA A 2 -7.68 8.42 -75.21
C ALA A 2 -7.72 6.90 -75.38
N ARG A 3 -6.57 6.28 -75.68
CA ARG A 3 -6.42 4.82 -75.74
C ARG A 3 -6.04 4.29 -74.36
N LEU A 4 -6.99 3.66 -73.67
CA LEU A 4 -6.74 2.93 -72.43
C LEU A 4 -6.29 1.50 -72.72
N SER A 5 -5.33 0.99 -71.93
CA SER A 5 -5.00 -0.43 -71.87
C SER A 5 -4.47 -0.84 -70.49
N PHE A 6 -4.66 -2.09 -70.11
CA PHE A 6 -4.17 -2.65 -68.85
C PHE A 6 -3.07 -3.68 -69.08
N ARG A 7 -1.99 -3.60 -68.30
CA ARG A 7 -0.88 -4.56 -68.26
C ARG A 7 -0.78 -5.18 -66.86
N LEU A 8 -0.37 -6.44 -66.78
CA LEU A 8 0.03 -7.10 -65.54
C LEU A 8 1.39 -7.74 -65.76
N THR A 9 2.38 -7.39 -64.94
CA THR A 9 3.66 -8.12 -64.86
C THR A 9 3.71 -8.96 -63.59
N VAL A 10 4.41 -10.10 -63.66
CA VAL A 10 4.56 -11.05 -62.54
C VAL A 10 6.01 -11.51 -62.47
N GLU A 11 6.57 -11.54 -61.26
CA GLU A 11 7.93 -11.98 -60.95
C GLU A 11 8.25 -13.38 -61.50
N GLY A 12 9.12 -13.45 -62.51
CA GLY A 12 9.59 -14.70 -63.11
C GLY A 12 8.85 -15.12 -64.38
N LEU A 13 7.79 -14.41 -64.79
CA LEU A 13 7.13 -14.58 -66.09
C LEU A 13 7.54 -13.45 -67.06
N ALA A 14 7.38 -13.68 -68.36
CA ALA A 14 7.60 -12.64 -69.38
C ALA A 14 6.36 -11.73 -69.51
N ASP A 15 6.57 -10.44 -69.78
CA ASP A 15 5.52 -9.39 -69.89
C ASP A 15 4.35 -9.74 -70.84
N ASP A 16 4.56 -10.59 -71.85
CA ASP A 16 3.56 -11.03 -72.82
C ASP A 16 2.83 -12.32 -72.43
N THR A 17 3.19 -12.93 -71.29
CA THR A 17 2.62 -14.20 -70.82
C THR A 17 1.16 -14.07 -70.39
N LEU A 18 0.74 -12.92 -69.84
CA LEU A 18 -0.58 -12.72 -69.23
C LEU A 18 -1.25 -11.43 -69.74
N VAL A 19 -2.40 -11.56 -70.38
CA VAL A 19 -3.20 -10.43 -70.86
C VAL A 19 -4.39 -10.18 -69.93
N VAL A 20 -4.54 -8.94 -69.46
CA VAL A 20 -5.66 -8.53 -68.59
C VAL A 20 -6.95 -8.41 -69.39
N ARG A 21 -8.00 -9.12 -68.98
CA ARG A 21 -9.35 -9.05 -69.59
C ARG A 21 -10.25 -8.08 -68.84
N GLU A 22 -10.30 -8.22 -67.52
CA GLU A 22 -11.01 -7.31 -66.60
C GLU A 22 -10.42 -7.43 -65.19
N TYR A 23 -10.64 -6.41 -64.36
CA TYR A 23 -10.35 -6.47 -62.94
C TYR A 23 -11.40 -5.72 -62.11
N GLN A 24 -11.57 -6.17 -60.87
CA GLN A 24 -12.29 -5.46 -59.83
C GLN A 24 -11.33 -5.23 -58.65
N GLY A 25 -11.09 -3.96 -58.32
CA GLY A 25 -10.23 -3.54 -57.22
C GLY A 25 -11.03 -2.93 -56.09
N VAL A 26 -10.61 -3.19 -54.86
CA VAL A 26 -11.01 -2.44 -53.67
C VAL A 26 -9.74 -1.87 -53.04
N GLU A 27 -9.77 -0.59 -52.69
CA GLU A 27 -8.77 0.07 -51.85
C GLU A 27 -9.46 0.68 -50.62
N SER A 28 -8.79 0.67 -49.47
CA SER A 28 -9.28 1.26 -48.21
C SER A 28 -8.17 1.90 -47.40
N LEU A 29 -8.51 2.94 -46.63
CA LEU A 29 -7.62 3.50 -45.62
C LEU A 29 -7.68 2.61 -44.38
N SER A 30 -6.57 1.95 -44.06
CA SER A 30 -6.50 0.75 -43.22
C SER A 30 -7.36 -0.41 -43.77
N ASP A 31 -7.88 -1.25 -42.87
CA ASP A 31 -8.73 -2.39 -43.19
C ASP A 31 -10.15 -1.99 -43.58
N SER A 32 -10.77 -2.82 -44.42
CA SER A 32 -12.22 -2.80 -44.67
C SER A 32 -12.75 -4.21 -44.87
N ALA A 33 -14.06 -4.40 -44.68
CA ALA A 33 -14.73 -5.67 -44.90
C ALA A 33 -16.01 -5.47 -45.72
N GLN A 34 -16.15 -6.21 -46.82
CA GLN A 34 -17.31 -6.13 -47.70
C GLN A 34 -17.70 -7.53 -48.20
N ALA A 35 -18.99 -7.87 -48.08
CA ALA A 35 -19.54 -9.19 -48.48
C ALA A 35 -18.80 -10.42 -47.91
N GLY A 36 -18.14 -10.29 -46.76
CA GLY A 36 -17.35 -11.35 -46.12
C GLY A 36 -15.87 -11.41 -46.53
N LEU A 37 -15.43 -10.62 -47.51
CA LEU A 37 -14.03 -10.46 -47.86
C LEU A 37 -13.42 -9.28 -47.06
N ARG A 38 -12.28 -9.53 -46.39
CA ARG A 38 -11.44 -8.46 -45.83
C ARG A 38 -10.51 -7.91 -46.94
N CYS A 39 -10.26 -6.61 -46.88
CA CYS A 39 -9.30 -5.86 -47.69
C CYS A 39 -8.34 -5.15 -46.73
N TYR A 40 -7.04 -5.40 -46.85
CA TYR A 40 -6.02 -4.89 -45.93
C TYR A 40 -5.26 -3.71 -46.55
N GLY A 41 -6.00 -2.68 -46.96
CA GLY A 41 -5.50 -1.52 -47.71
C GLY A 41 -5.77 -1.62 -49.22
N PHE A 42 -5.51 -2.77 -49.85
CA PHE A 42 -6.05 -3.05 -51.19
C PHE A 42 -6.28 -4.56 -51.44
N ARG A 43 -7.16 -4.86 -52.40
CA ARG A 43 -7.44 -6.21 -52.92
C ARG A 43 -7.96 -6.11 -54.35
N TYR A 44 -7.30 -6.77 -55.30
CA TYR A 44 -7.68 -6.74 -56.73
C TYR A 44 -7.91 -8.16 -57.25
N GLU A 45 -9.14 -8.46 -57.66
CA GLU A 45 -9.50 -9.70 -58.37
C GLU A 45 -9.33 -9.48 -59.87
N ILE A 46 -8.33 -10.12 -60.48
CA ILE A 46 -7.90 -9.88 -61.87
C ILE A 46 -8.20 -11.12 -62.72
N LYS A 47 -8.91 -10.95 -63.85
CA LYS A 47 -9.15 -12.01 -64.83
C LYS A 47 -8.23 -11.86 -66.03
N LEU A 48 -7.64 -12.98 -66.42
CA LEU A 48 -6.49 -13.07 -67.32
C LEU A 48 -6.74 -14.07 -68.45
N ALA A 49 -5.97 -13.92 -69.52
CA ALA A 49 -5.82 -14.92 -70.57
C ALA A 49 -4.32 -15.14 -70.85
N SER A 50 -3.97 -16.37 -71.23
CA SER A 50 -2.64 -16.70 -71.76
C SER A 50 -2.76 -17.67 -72.92
N ARG A 51 -1.86 -17.57 -73.90
CA ARG A 51 -1.64 -18.62 -74.90
C ARG A 51 -0.91 -19.84 -74.31
N GLN A 52 -0.29 -19.69 -73.13
CA GLN A 52 0.29 -20.80 -72.38
C GLN A 52 -0.78 -21.47 -71.51
N SER A 53 -1.02 -22.76 -71.71
CA SER A 53 -1.93 -23.57 -70.88
C SER A 53 -1.24 -24.22 -69.67
N GLY A 54 0.07 -24.07 -69.54
CA GLY A 54 0.90 -24.77 -68.56
C GLY A 54 0.95 -24.14 -67.17
N LEU A 55 0.64 -22.85 -67.04
CA LEU A 55 0.92 -22.04 -65.83
C LEU A 55 0.35 -22.66 -64.54
N THR A 56 1.20 -22.74 -63.52
CA THR A 56 0.97 -23.42 -62.24
C THR A 56 0.96 -22.44 -61.06
N ALA A 57 0.47 -22.90 -59.91
CA ALA A 57 0.51 -22.11 -58.67
C ALA A 57 1.95 -21.82 -58.17
N LEU A 58 2.95 -22.64 -58.55
CA LEU A 58 4.36 -22.45 -58.13
C LEU A 58 5.01 -21.23 -58.80
N GLU A 59 4.55 -20.88 -60.01
CA GLU A 59 5.06 -19.75 -60.79
C GLU A 59 4.38 -18.43 -60.42
N LEU A 60 3.30 -18.47 -59.63
CA LEU A 60 2.36 -17.36 -59.48
C LEU A 60 1.97 -17.05 -58.03
N VAL A 61 1.78 -18.01 -57.12
CA VAL A 61 1.32 -17.73 -55.74
C VAL A 61 2.48 -17.24 -54.86
N ASP A 62 2.21 -16.26 -54.01
CA ASP A 62 3.19 -15.53 -53.16
C ASP A 62 4.30 -14.79 -53.95
N LYS A 63 4.16 -14.71 -55.28
CA LYS A 63 5.01 -13.91 -56.17
C LYS A 63 4.60 -12.45 -56.22
N SER A 64 5.58 -11.58 -56.46
CA SER A 64 5.38 -10.15 -56.67
C SER A 64 4.71 -9.89 -58.03
N ALA A 65 3.75 -8.96 -58.09
CA ALA A 65 3.06 -8.61 -59.32
C ALA A 65 2.61 -7.14 -59.35
N GLN A 66 2.57 -6.54 -60.54
CA GLN A 66 2.23 -5.13 -60.76
C GLN A 66 1.16 -4.99 -61.84
N LEU A 67 -0.03 -4.56 -61.43
CA LEU A 67 -1.10 -4.14 -62.34
C LEU A 67 -0.89 -2.66 -62.72
N GLU A 68 -0.97 -2.36 -64.01
CA GLU A 68 -0.80 -1.01 -64.54
C GLU A 68 -1.96 -0.61 -65.45
N MET A 69 -2.43 0.62 -65.27
CA MET A 69 -3.27 1.29 -66.26
C MET A 69 -2.41 2.22 -67.11
N LEU A 70 -2.44 2.00 -68.42
CA LEU A 70 -1.84 2.89 -69.40
C LEU A 70 -2.93 3.71 -70.09
N ARG A 71 -2.65 5.00 -70.28
CA ARG A 71 -3.47 5.93 -71.06
C ARG A 71 -2.57 6.61 -72.08
N ASP A 72 -2.91 6.45 -73.35
CA ASP A 72 -2.14 7.01 -74.49
C ASP A 72 -0.65 6.61 -74.48
N GLY A 73 -0.35 5.44 -73.90
CA GLY A 73 1.00 4.88 -73.73
C GLY A 73 1.71 5.24 -72.42
N LEU A 74 1.17 6.17 -71.62
CA LEU A 74 1.73 6.58 -70.33
C LEU A 74 1.05 5.84 -69.17
N VAL A 75 1.82 5.39 -68.17
CA VAL A 75 1.25 4.76 -66.96
C VAL A 75 0.58 5.82 -66.07
N VAL A 76 -0.70 5.64 -65.77
CA VAL A 76 -1.54 6.59 -64.99
C VAL A 76 -2.07 6.02 -63.67
N GLN A 77 -1.93 4.71 -63.44
CA GLN A 77 -2.10 4.06 -62.14
C GLN A 77 -1.17 2.83 -62.10
N ARG A 78 -0.54 2.57 -60.95
CA ARG A 78 0.13 1.31 -60.63
C ARG A 78 -0.48 0.73 -59.35
N VAL A 79 -0.60 -0.59 -59.29
CA VAL A 79 -0.89 -1.35 -58.07
C VAL A 79 0.09 -2.50 -58.02
N HIS A 80 1.11 -2.36 -57.17
CA HIS A 80 2.10 -3.39 -56.88
C HIS A 80 1.73 -4.15 -55.61
N GLY A 81 1.81 -5.48 -55.61
CA GLY A 81 1.53 -6.33 -54.46
C GLY A 81 2.06 -7.76 -54.65
N ILE A 82 1.50 -8.70 -53.89
CA ILE A 82 1.74 -10.14 -54.01
C ILE A 82 0.47 -10.90 -54.42
N VAL A 83 0.64 -12.03 -55.08
CA VAL A 83 -0.47 -12.88 -55.52
C VAL A 83 -0.92 -13.80 -54.37
N ARG A 84 -2.10 -13.52 -53.81
CA ARG A 84 -2.69 -14.25 -52.68
C ARG A 84 -3.28 -15.60 -53.04
N GLN A 85 -3.85 -15.67 -54.24
CA GLN A 85 -4.60 -16.80 -54.77
C GLN A 85 -4.48 -16.78 -56.30
N PHE A 86 -4.40 -17.97 -56.89
CA PHE A 86 -4.38 -18.21 -58.33
C PHE A 86 -5.40 -19.31 -58.66
N SER A 87 -6.09 -19.16 -59.79
CA SER A 87 -7.05 -20.13 -60.31
C SER A 87 -6.88 -20.29 -61.81
N LYS A 88 -6.85 -21.54 -62.28
CA LYS A 88 -6.93 -21.91 -63.69
C LYS A 88 -8.36 -22.28 -64.04
N GLY A 89 -8.92 -21.59 -65.03
CA GLY A 89 -10.26 -21.87 -65.58
C GLY A 89 -10.17 -22.69 -66.86
N ASP A 90 -11.19 -22.54 -67.70
CA ASP A 90 -11.33 -23.27 -68.95
C ASP A 90 -10.24 -22.94 -69.99
N ILE A 91 -9.99 -23.89 -70.88
CA ILE A 91 -9.14 -23.73 -72.06
C ILE A 91 -10.06 -23.42 -73.25
N GLY A 92 -10.00 -22.19 -73.76
CA GLY A 92 -10.67 -21.76 -74.99
C GLY A 92 -9.92 -22.19 -76.25
N HIS A 93 -10.28 -21.65 -77.43
CA HIS A 93 -9.67 -22.08 -78.68
C HIS A 93 -8.22 -21.59 -78.84
N HIS A 94 -7.94 -20.36 -78.41
CA HIS A 94 -6.60 -19.75 -78.52
C HIS A 94 -5.97 -19.38 -77.17
N HIS A 95 -6.76 -19.34 -76.10
CA HIS A 95 -6.33 -18.89 -74.78
C HIS A 95 -6.84 -19.81 -73.65
N THR A 96 -5.98 -20.07 -72.66
CA THR A 96 -6.40 -20.57 -71.35
C THR A 96 -6.77 -19.40 -70.46
N PHE A 97 -7.90 -19.50 -69.77
CA PHE A 97 -8.35 -18.46 -68.84
C PHE A 97 -7.80 -18.70 -67.44
N TYR A 98 -7.40 -17.61 -66.81
CA TYR A 98 -6.83 -17.60 -65.46
C TYR A 98 -7.45 -16.46 -64.66
N SER A 99 -7.38 -16.55 -63.33
CA SER A 99 -7.64 -15.40 -62.46
C SER A 99 -6.70 -15.43 -61.26
N LEU A 100 -6.37 -14.26 -60.74
CA LEU A 100 -5.60 -14.15 -59.50
C LEU A 100 -6.10 -13.00 -58.62
N THR A 101 -5.82 -13.12 -57.32
CA THR A 101 -6.07 -12.10 -56.31
C THR A 101 -4.75 -11.42 -55.97
N LEU A 102 -4.64 -10.13 -56.22
CA LEU A 102 -3.48 -9.29 -55.89
C LEU A 102 -3.77 -8.52 -54.58
N VAL A 103 -2.86 -8.60 -53.60
CA VAL A 103 -3.00 -8.02 -52.24
C VAL A 103 -1.66 -7.42 -51.78
N PRO A 104 -1.61 -6.56 -50.74
CA PRO A 104 -0.34 -6.13 -50.17
C PRO A 104 0.38 -7.27 -49.45
N ALA A 105 1.71 -7.21 -49.40
CA ALA A 105 2.53 -8.14 -48.62
C ALA A 105 2.13 -8.18 -47.12
N LEU A 106 1.49 -7.12 -46.63
CA LEU A 106 0.85 -7.03 -45.31
C LEU A 106 -0.14 -8.19 -45.03
N GLU A 107 -0.83 -8.74 -46.05
CA GLU A 107 -1.77 -9.84 -45.83
C GLU A 107 -1.08 -11.13 -45.32
N ARG A 108 0.25 -11.28 -45.46
CA ARG A 108 1.01 -12.38 -44.84
C ARG A 108 0.83 -12.42 -43.32
N LEU A 109 0.61 -11.27 -42.66
CA LEU A 109 0.31 -11.19 -41.22
C LEU A 109 -1.02 -11.89 -40.84
N SER A 110 -1.94 -12.12 -41.79
CA SER A 110 -3.17 -12.88 -41.55
C SER A 110 -2.94 -14.40 -41.44
N LEU A 111 -1.74 -14.87 -41.80
CA LEU A 111 -1.40 -16.29 -41.88
C LEU A 111 -0.61 -16.80 -40.67
N ARG A 112 -0.13 -15.91 -39.80
CA ARG A 112 0.56 -16.25 -38.54
C ARG A 112 -0.28 -15.82 -37.34
N GLN A 113 -0.41 -16.74 -36.41
CA GLN A 113 -1.02 -16.56 -35.09
C GLN A 113 0.06 -16.83 -34.03
N ASN A 114 0.09 -16.03 -32.96
CA ASN A 114 1.17 -16.13 -31.98
C ASN A 114 0.67 -15.91 -30.55
N SER A 115 1.54 -16.15 -29.57
CA SER A 115 1.38 -15.67 -28.20
C SER A 115 2.76 -15.27 -27.69
N ARG A 116 2.98 -13.97 -27.44
CA ARG A 116 4.28 -13.43 -27.06
C ARG A 116 4.17 -12.09 -26.34
N ILE A 117 5.25 -11.73 -25.65
CA ILE A 117 5.36 -10.54 -24.82
C ILE A 117 6.30 -9.52 -25.50
N PHE A 118 5.88 -8.25 -25.53
CA PHE A 118 6.72 -7.10 -25.80
C PHE A 118 6.84 -6.27 -24.52
N GLN A 119 8.05 -5.83 -24.19
CA GLN A 119 8.34 -4.99 -23.01
C GLN A 119 9.24 -3.83 -23.40
N LEU A 120 9.02 -2.69 -22.75
CA LEU A 120 9.79 -1.45 -22.94
C LEU A 120 9.89 -1.05 -24.42
N LYS A 121 8.76 -1.10 -25.13
CA LYS A 121 8.65 -0.71 -26.55
C LYS A 121 7.46 0.20 -26.81
N THR A 122 7.65 1.16 -27.69
CA THR A 122 6.59 1.95 -28.32
C THR A 122 5.84 1.10 -29.35
N VAL A 123 4.62 1.50 -29.72
CA VAL A 123 3.86 0.77 -30.75
C VAL A 123 4.56 0.77 -32.12
N PRO A 124 5.15 1.87 -32.63
CA PRO A 124 5.92 1.83 -33.89
C PRO A 124 7.05 0.80 -33.89
N GLU A 125 7.78 0.62 -32.78
CA GLU A 125 8.78 -0.46 -32.66
C GLU A 125 8.14 -1.85 -32.71
N ILE A 126 7.02 -2.06 -32.00
CA ILE A 126 6.30 -3.34 -31.97
C ILE A 126 5.81 -3.71 -33.38
N LEU A 127 5.21 -2.75 -34.10
CA LEU A 127 4.74 -2.96 -35.47
C LEU A 127 5.91 -3.21 -36.44
N SER A 128 7.01 -2.47 -36.30
CA SER A 128 8.24 -2.69 -37.09
C SER A 128 8.73 -4.14 -36.98
N ILE A 129 8.86 -4.67 -35.75
CA ILE A 129 9.30 -6.05 -35.51
C ILE A 129 8.34 -7.06 -36.17
N VAL A 130 7.02 -6.85 -36.06
CA VAL A 130 6.00 -7.75 -36.65
C VAL A 130 6.07 -7.76 -38.18
N LEU A 131 6.28 -6.60 -38.81
CA LEU A 131 6.43 -6.45 -40.27
C LEU A 131 7.73 -7.10 -40.78
N GLN A 132 8.86 -6.81 -40.12
CA GLN A 132 10.19 -7.31 -40.49
C GLN A 132 10.28 -8.84 -40.39
N GLU A 133 9.65 -9.45 -39.38
CA GLU A 133 9.57 -10.91 -39.22
C GLU A 133 8.82 -11.64 -40.37
N MET A 134 8.07 -10.90 -41.20
CA MET A 134 7.40 -11.41 -42.40
C MET A 134 7.99 -10.85 -43.71
N GLY A 135 9.21 -10.28 -43.63
CA GLY A 135 9.93 -9.74 -44.79
C GLY A 135 9.36 -8.45 -45.35
N ILE A 136 8.44 -7.79 -44.64
CA ILE A 136 7.86 -6.50 -45.03
C ILE A 136 8.81 -5.41 -44.52
N ASN A 137 9.67 -4.89 -45.41
CA ASN A 137 10.71 -3.91 -45.07
C ASN A 137 10.38 -2.49 -45.60
N ASP A 138 9.60 -2.37 -46.68
CA ASP A 138 9.11 -1.10 -47.20
C ASP A 138 7.94 -0.57 -46.35
N TYR A 139 8.26 0.03 -45.21
CA TYR A 139 7.29 0.78 -44.40
C TYR A 139 7.90 2.08 -43.84
N ALA A 140 7.05 3.04 -43.49
CA ALA A 140 7.47 4.27 -42.80
C ALA A 140 6.36 4.83 -41.89
N PHE A 141 6.77 5.62 -40.90
CA PHE A 141 5.89 6.32 -39.97
C PHE A 141 5.96 7.84 -40.17
N SER A 142 4.79 8.49 -40.17
CA SER A 142 4.63 9.94 -40.12
C SER A 142 3.60 10.29 -39.05
N LEU A 143 4.08 10.41 -37.81
CA LEU A 143 3.27 10.64 -36.63
C LEU A 143 3.52 12.05 -36.10
N LYS A 144 2.45 12.78 -35.74
CA LYS A 144 2.53 14.03 -34.98
C LYS A 144 2.67 13.79 -33.48
N ARG A 145 2.18 12.65 -32.98
CA ARG A 145 2.20 12.24 -31.59
C ARG A 145 3.33 11.25 -31.32
N GLU A 146 4.13 11.52 -30.29
CA GLU A 146 5.05 10.53 -29.73
C GLU A 146 4.24 9.42 -29.04
N CYS A 147 4.34 8.18 -29.54
CA CYS A 147 3.72 7.02 -28.92
C CYS A 147 4.47 6.61 -27.64
N ALA A 148 3.75 6.47 -26.53
CA ALA A 148 4.35 6.12 -25.25
C ALA A 148 4.98 4.71 -25.27
N GLN A 149 6.10 4.54 -24.57
CA GLN A 149 6.72 3.24 -24.34
C GLN A 149 5.85 2.42 -23.39
N ARG A 150 5.48 1.19 -23.79
CA ARG A 150 4.65 0.29 -23.00
C ARG A 150 5.54 -0.58 -22.09
N GLU A 151 5.30 -0.57 -20.78
CA GLU A 151 5.97 -1.47 -19.82
C GLU A 151 5.73 -2.94 -20.21
N PHE A 152 4.51 -3.26 -20.62
CA PHE A 152 4.05 -4.60 -20.97
C PHE A 152 2.99 -4.52 -22.06
N CYS A 153 3.15 -5.27 -23.14
CA CYS A 153 2.13 -5.46 -24.15
C CYS A 153 2.19 -6.88 -24.72
N VAL A 154 1.07 -7.59 -24.70
CA VAL A 154 0.98 -9.00 -25.08
C VAL A 154 0.22 -9.13 -26.39
N GLN A 155 0.77 -9.94 -27.30
CA GLN A 155 0.01 -10.58 -28.36
C GLN A 155 -0.50 -11.91 -27.80
N TYR A 156 -1.81 -12.14 -27.72
CA TYR A 156 -2.37 -13.35 -27.09
C TYR A 156 -3.40 -14.06 -27.96
N ARG A 157 -3.04 -15.25 -28.47
CA ARG A 157 -3.86 -16.12 -29.33
C ARG A 157 -4.51 -15.42 -30.54
N GLU A 158 -3.99 -14.27 -30.96
CA GLU A 158 -4.47 -13.45 -32.07
C GLU A 158 -3.51 -13.54 -33.28
N THR A 159 -4.01 -13.22 -34.48
CA THR A 159 -3.13 -13.13 -35.67
C THR A 159 -2.25 -11.90 -35.61
N ASP A 160 -1.14 -11.88 -36.35
CA ASP A 160 -0.28 -10.70 -36.42
C ASP A 160 -1.01 -9.50 -37.05
N ILE A 161 -1.97 -9.73 -37.96
CA ILE A 161 -2.74 -8.64 -38.58
C ILE A 161 -3.79 -8.07 -37.62
N ASP A 162 -4.52 -8.92 -36.89
CA ASP A 162 -5.48 -8.46 -35.89
C ASP A 162 -4.75 -7.72 -34.73
N PHE A 163 -3.56 -8.20 -34.33
CA PHE A 163 -2.67 -7.52 -33.38
C PHE A 163 -2.24 -6.13 -33.88
N LEU A 164 -1.81 -6.04 -35.15
CA LEU A 164 -1.41 -4.78 -35.77
C LEU A 164 -2.57 -3.79 -35.84
N HIS A 165 -3.77 -4.22 -36.25
CA HIS A 165 -4.96 -3.36 -36.29
C HIS A 165 -5.42 -2.92 -34.90
N ARG A 166 -5.35 -3.82 -33.92
CA ARG A 166 -5.64 -3.50 -32.52
C ARG A 166 -4.71 -2.41 -31.99
N LEU A 167 -3.39 -2.59 -32.13
CA LEU A 167 -2.42 -1.57 -31.69
C LEU A 167 -2.52 -0.26 -32.48
N ALA A 168 -2.77 -0.33 -33.79
CA ALA A 168 -3.00 0.85 -34.62
C ALA A 168 -4.22 1.64 -34.11
N ALA A 169 -5.36 0.97 -33.88
CA ALA A 169 -6.57 1.63 -33.39
C ALA A 169 -6.44 2.14 -31.93
N GLU A 170 -5.70 1.45 -31.06
CA GLU A 170 -5.38 1.93 -29.71
C GLU A 170 -4.59 3.26 -29.74
N GLU A 171 -3.62 3.40 -30.66
CA GLU A 171 -2.80 4.61 -30.82
C GLU A 171 -3.40 5.63 -31.82
N GLY A 172 -4.54 5.32 -32.45
CA GLY A 172 -5.22 6.16 -33.43
C GLY A 172 -4.64 6.13 -34.85
N LEU A 173 -3.67 5.25 -35.12
CA LEU A 173 -2.99 5.13 -36.40
C LEU A 173 -3.91 4.59 -37.51
N VAL A 174 -3.72 5.10 -38.72
CA VAL A 174 -4.21 4.51 -39.97
C VAL A 174 -3.04 4.21 -40.90
N TYR A 175 -3.25 3.36 -41.90
CA TYR A 175 -2.22 3.07 -42.91
C TYR A 175 -2.76 3.10 -44.34
N HIS A 176 -1.91 3.48 -45.29
CA HIS A 176 -2.18 3.37 -46.72
C HIS A 176 -0.92 2.87 -47.46
N PHE A 177 -1.03 2.68 -48.78
CA PHE A 177 0.08 2.22 -49.61
C PHE A 177 0.46 3.26 -50.66
N ILE A 178 1.77 3.47 -50.83
CA ILE A 178 2.34 4.25 -51.92
C ILE A 178 2.94 3.27 -52.92
N HIS A 179 2.44 3.28 -54.17
CA HIS A 179 2.89 2.38 -55.23
C HIS A 179 3.96 3.03 -56.10
N GLU A 180 5.18 2.50 -56.00
CA GLU A 180 6.32 2.86 -56.84
C GLU A 180 6.50 1.81 -57.95
N GLU A 181 7.56 1.91 -58.75
CA GLU A 181 7.87 0.89 -59.76
C GLU A 181 8.58 -0.29 -59.08
N GLY A 182 7.98 -1.49 -59.14
CA GLY A 182 8.52 -2.71 -58.54
C GLY A 182 8.43 -2.80 -57.01
N LYS A 183 7.74 -1.86 -56.34
CA LYS A 183 7.48 -1.93 -54.88
C LYS A 183 6.24 -1.18 -54.43
N HIS A 184 5.80 -1.48 -53.21
CA HIS A 184 4.70 -0.80 -52.52
C HIS A 184 5.11 -0.52 -51.08
N THR A 185 5.06 0.73 -50.66
CA THR A 185 5.50 1.18 -49.34
C THR A 185 4.30 1.36 -48.41
N LEU A 186 4.31 0.71 -47.24
CA LEU A 186 3.28 0.79 -46.21
C LEU A 186 3.49 2.02 -45.33
N PHE A 187 2.54 2.95 -45.33
CA PHE A 187 2.70 4.25 -44.66
C PHE A 187 1.71 4.45 -43.52
N PHE A 188 2.22 4.58 -42.29
CA PHE A 188 1.42 4.83 -41.08
C PHE A 188 1.34 6.31 -40.74
N SER A 189 0.13 6.78 -40.41
CA SER A 189 -0.14 8.16 -39.99
C SER A 189 -1.16 8.25 -38.85
N ASP A 190 -1.07 9.31 -38.04
CA ASP A 190 -1.97 9.63 -36.93
C ASP A 190 -2.85 10.88 -37.17
N ASP A 191 -2.77 11.48 -38.35
CA ASP A 191 -3.46 12.74 -38.67
C ASP A 191 -3.63 12.89 -40.19
N SER A 192 -4.85 13.17 -40.66
CA SER A 192 -5.17 13.24 -42.09
C SER A 192 -4.50 14.41 -42.84
N GLN A 193 -3.85 15.36 -42.14
CA GLN A 193 -3.02 16.37 -42.78
C GLN A 193 -1.62 15.86 -43.18
N SER A 194 -1.15 14.74 -42.62
CA SER A 194 0.10 14.07 -43.05
C SER A 194 -0.04 13.28 -44.36
N LEU A 195 -1.27 13.03 -44.81
CA LEU A 195 -1.56 12.28 -46.04
C LEU A 195 -1.17 13.08 -47.29
N THR A 196 -0.57 12.39 -48.27
CA THR A 196 -0.08 12.97 -49.52
C THR A 196 -1.20 13.66 -50.29
N LYS A 197 -1.00 14.94 -50.62
CA LYS A 197 -1.93 15.72 -51.45
C LYS A 197 -1.53 15.65 -52.92
N ARG A 198 -2.51 15.45 -53.81
CA ARG A 198 -2.33 15.59 -55.26
C ARG A 198 -2.01 17.05 -55.62
N GLU A 199 -1.02 17.26 -56.48
CA GLU A 199 -0.69 18.59 -57.04
C GLU A 199 -1.80 19.14 -57.95
N THR A 200 -2.48 18.26 -58.68
CA THR A 200 -3.57 18.60 -59.61
C THR A 200 -4.94 18.46 -58.93
N PRO A 201 -5.77 19.51 -58.88
CA PRO A 201 -7.19 19.40 -58.57
C PRO A 201 -7.93 18.47 -59.55
N ILE A 202 -9.08 17.96 -59.15
CA ILE A 202 -9.94 17.12 -59.99
C ILE A 202 -11.26 17.88 -60.27
N PRO A 203 -11.62 18.10 -61.54
CA PRO A 203 -12.86 18.81 -61.89
C PRO A 203 -14.09 17.92 -61.68
N TYR A 204 -15.21 18.57 -61.37
CA TYR A 204 -16.54 17.96 -61.32
C TYR A 204 -17.33 18.27 -62.59
N ASN A 205 -17.92 17.23 -63.21
CA ASN A 205 -18.75 17.40 -64.40
C ASN A 205 -19.92 16.40 -64.43
N ALA A 206 -21.12 16.92 -64.22
CA ALA A 206 -22.38 16.18 -64.25
C ALA A 206 -23.08 16.12 -65.63
N LEU A 207 -22.47 16.66 -66.70
CA LEU A 207 -23.09 16.73 -68.02
C LEU A 207 -23.09 15.35 -68.71
N ALA A 208 -24.28 14.77 -68.90
CA ALA A 208 -24.53 13.43 -69.46
C ALA A 208 -24.16 13.24 -70.96
N GLY A 209 -23.23 14.04 -71.48
CA GLY A 209 -22.71 13.97 -72.86
C GLY A 209 -21.47 14.84 -73.12
N GLY A 210 -20.89 15.47 -72.08
CA GLY A 210 -19.70 16.31 -72.22
C GLY A 210 -18.42 15.48 -72.20
N VAL A 211 -17.80 15.25 -73.37
CA VAL A 211 -16.50 14.58 -73.48
C VAL A 211 -15.39 15.53 -73.05
N MET A 212 -15.11 15.59 -71.74
CA MET A 212 -13.87 16.18 -71.23
C MET A 212 -12.69 15.28 -71.59
N GLU A 213 -11.57 15.89 -71.97
CA GLU A 213 -10.33 15.14 -72.20
C GLU A 213 -9.66 14.74 -70.87
N SER A 214 -9.66 15.63 -69.88
CA SER A 214 -9.22 15.31 -68.52
C SER A 214 -10.19 14.36 -67.81
N PRO A 215 -9.71 13.45 -66.91
CA PRO A 215 -10.60 12.68 -66.06
C PRO A 215 -11.29 13.58 -65.02
N TYR A 216 -12.51 13.22 -64.61
CA TYR A 216 -13.39 14.06 -63.79
C TYR A 216 -14.28 13.24 -62.84
N VAL A 217 -14.75 13.87 -61.77
CA VAL A 217 -15.82 13.33 -60.90
C VAL A 217 -17.16 13.57 -61.58
N SER A 218 -17.95 12.51 -61.80
CA SER A 218 -19.22 12.56 -62.53
C SER A 218 -20.47 12.52 -61.64
N GLN A 219 -20.30 12.12 -60.37
CA GLN A 219 -21.33 12.15 -59.34
C GLN A 219 -20.66 12.34 -57.98
N LEU A 220 -21.24 13.17 -57.13
CA LEU A 220 -20.88 13.30 -55.72
C LEU A 220 -22.18 13.41 -54.89
N THR A 221 -22.16 12.93 -53.65
CA THR A 221 -23.30 12.98 -52.72
C THR A 221 -22.75 12.99 -51.30
N GLN A 222 -22.96 14.09 -50.56
CA GLN A 222 -22.62 14.18 -49.14
C GLN A 222 -23.65 13.44 -48.28
N HIS A 223 -23.20 12.87 -47.17
CA HIS A 223 -24.02 12.25 -46.13
C HIS A 223 -23.62 12.81 -44.76
N SER A 224 -24.62 13.14 -43.96
CA SER A 224 -24.44 13.58 -42.57
C SER A 224 -25.39 12.79 -41.67
N GLN A 225 -24.89 12.26 -40.56
CA GLN A 225 -25.68 11.44 -39.63
C GLN A 225 -25.38 11.76 -38.16
N THR A 226 -26.33 11.42 -37.28
CA THR A 226 -26.21 11.62 -35.83
C THR A 226 -25.27 10.58 -35.23
N GLU A 227 -24.22 11.02 -34.55
CA GLU A 227 -23.24 10.14 -33.88
C GLU A 227 -23.05 10.49 -32.41
N VAL A 228 -22.21 9.73 -31.70
CA VAL A 228 -21.74 10.03 -30.34
C VAL A 228 -21.31 11.49 -30.22
N SER A 229 -21.80 12.22 -29.22
CA SER A 229 -21.53 13.66 -29.06
C SER A 229 -20.29 13.94 -28.21
N HIS A 230 -19.98 13.06 -27.26
CA HIS A 230 -18.82 13.12 -26.36
C HIS A 230 -18.46 11.73 -25.85
N SER A 231 -17.19 11.55 -25.49
CA SER A 231 -16.72 10.32 -24.85
C SER A 231 -16.03 10.60 -23.54
N ALA A 232 -16.18 9.68 -22.60
CA ALA A 232 -15.63 9.70 -21.27
C ALA A 232 -14.91 8.37 -20.98
N LEU A 233 -13.62 8.44 -20.66
CA LEU A 233 -12.82 7.26 -20.29
C LEU A 233 -12.32 7.40 -18.85
N GLN A 234 -12.27 6.28 -18.14
CA GLN A 234 -11.75 6.22 -16.77
C GLN A 234 -10.86 4.99 -16.54
N ASP A 235 -9.81 5.11 -15.73
CA ASP A 235 -8.91 4.00 -15.38
C ASP A 235 -8.39 4.14 -13.93
N TYR A 236 -7.74 3.10 -13.41
CA TYR A 236 -7.19 3.04 -12.05
C TYR A 236 -5.68 2.77 -12.08
N SER A 237 -4.95 3.38 -11.14
CA SER A 237 -3.54 3.05 -10.86
C SER A 237 -3.33 2.80 -9.38
N PHE A 238 -2.80 1.63 -9.03
CA PHE A 238 -2.48 1.32 -7.63
C PHE A 238 -1.36 2.20 -7.05
N LYS A 239 -0.55 2.85 -7.92
CA LYS A 239 0.45 3.87 -7.52
C LYS A 239 -0.16 5.25 -7.25
N LYS A 240 -1.41 5.49 -7.64
CA LYS A 240 -2.17 6.73 -7.36
C LYS A 240 -3.65 6.38 -7.05
N PRO A 241 -3.94 5.60 -6.00
CA PRO A 241 -5.23 4.91 -5.85
C PRO A 241 -6.43 5.83 -5.56
N SER A 242 -6.18 7.08 -5.16
CA SER A 242 -7.19 8.13 -4.98
C SER A 242 -7.43 8.99 -6.22
N TYR A 243 -6.61 8.82 -7.28
CA TYR A 243 -6.73 9.58 -8.52
C TYR A 243 -7.54 8.78 -9.55
N SER A 244 -8.59 9.39 -10.09
CA SER A 244 -9.61 8.70 -10.89
C SER A 244 -9.25 8.50 -12.36
N PHE A 245 -8.23 9.18 -12.89
CA PHE A 245 -7.86 9.19 -14.32
C PHE A 245 -9.08 9.36 -15.25
N ALA A 246 -10.03 10.23 -14.88
CA ALA A 246 -11.19 10.53 -15.72
C ALA A 246 -10.81 11.54 -16.81
N GLN A 247 -11.11 11.22 -18.07
CA GLN A 247 -10.85 12.09 -19.23
C GLN A 247 -12.10 12.21 -20.09
N GLN A 248 -12.35 13.41 -20.64
CA GLN A 248 -13.52 13.73 -21.47
C GLN A 248 -13.11 14.44 -22.77
N ALA A 249 -13.86 14.19 -23.85
CA ALA A 249 -13.66 14.77 -25.17
C ALA A 249 -15.03 15.07 -25.80
N GLN A 250 -15.16 16.22 -26.48
CA GLN A 250 -16.43 16.70 -27.06
C GLN A 250 -16.30 16.82 -28.59
N GLY A 251 -17.32 16.36 -29.32
CA GLY A 251 -17.37 16.46 -30.77
C GLY A 251 -17.48 17.91 -31.27
N ARG A 252 -17.21 18.10 -32.56
CA ARG A 252 -17.33 19.39 -33.27
C ARG A 252 -18.31 19.25 -34.44
N GLU A 253 -18.85 20.38 -34.88
CA GLU A 253 -19.80 20.47 -36.00
C GLU A 253 -20.97 19.49 -35.83
N MET A 254 -21.81 19.78 -34.81
CA MET A 254 -22.86 18.89 -34.31
C MET A 254 -24.24 19.56 -34.26
N ASP A 255 -24.41 20.72 -34.90
CA ASP A 255 -25.59 21.59 -34.76
C ASP A 255 -26.90 20.94 -35.28
N TYR A 256 -26.77 19.85 -36.03
CA TYR A 256 -27.86 18.98 -36.51
C TYR A 256 -28.24 17.85 -35.53
N GLN A 257 -27.57 17.70 -34.38
CA GLN A 257 -27.78 16.62 -33.43
C GLN A 257 -27.82 17.11 -31.96
N GLN A 258 -28.23 16.23 -31.04
CA GLN A 258 -28.15 16.53 -29.60
C GLN A 258 -26.72 16.35 -29.07
N ALA A 259 -26.37 17.16 -28.07
CA ALA A 259 -25.07 17.11 -27.39
C ALA A 259 -24.99 16.01 -26.30
N THR A 260 -26.05 15.23 -26.07
CA THR A 260 -26.25 14.34 -24.92
C THR A 260 -25.92 12.85 -25.16
N TYR A 261 -25.51 12.46 -26.36
CA TYR A 261 -25.15 11.07 -26.69
C TYR A 261 -23.74 10.73 -26.19
N GLU A 262 -23.62 10.38 -24.90
CA GLU A 262 -22.38 9.97 -24.25
C GLU A 262 -21.91 8.56 -24.67
N HIS A 263 -20.60 8.39 -24.85
CA HIS A 263 -19.92 7.09 -24.82
C HIS A 263 -19.01 7.02 -23.58
N PHE A 264 -19.41 6.27 -22.56
CA PHE A 264 -18.58 5.98 -21.37
C PHE A 264 -17.96 4.58 -21.47
N ASP A 265 -16.67 4.44 -21.15
CA ASP A 265 -15.95 3.15 -21.17
C ASP A 265 -14.80 3.11 -20.13
N ALA A 266 -14.58 1.94 -19.52
CA ALA A 266 -13.56 1.71 -18.51
C ALA A 266 -13.18 0.21 -18.42
N PRO A 267 -11.89 -0.15 -18.30
CA PRO A 267 -10.74 0.73 -18.08
C PRO A 267 -10.20 1.37 -19.38
N GLY A 268 -9.90 2.66 -19.32
CA GLY A 268 -9.37 3.44 -20.44
C GLY A 268 -7.95 3.09 -20.94
N ARG A 269 -7.22 2.24 -20.20
CA ARG A 269 -5.85 1.76 -20.53
C ARG A 269 -4.75 2.84 -20.52
N PHE A 270 -4.85 3.83 -19.63
CA PHE A 270 -3.82 4.87 -19.42
C PHE A 270 -3.55 5.13 -17.94
N LYS A 271 -2.33 5.57 -17.61
CA LYS A 271 -1.87 5.85 -16.23
C LYS A 271 -1.34 7.28 -16.06
N ASP A 272 -1.62 8.15 -17.03
CA ASP A 272 -1.30 9.57 -17.09
C ASP A 272 -2.34 10.31 -17.95
N ASP A 273 -2.41 11.64 -17.79
CA ASP A 273 -3.43 12.47 -18.44
C ASP A 273 -3.10 12.85 -19.89
N VAL A 274 -1.84 12.73 -20.32
CA VAL A 274 -1.41 13.10 -21.68
C VAL A 274 -1.87 12.01 -22.66
N ASN A 275 -1.56 10.75 -22.35
CA ASN A 275 -2.08 9.61 -23.09
C ASN A 275 -3.59 9.45 -22.92
N GLY A 276 -4.12 9.67 -21.71
CA GLY A 276 -5.56 9.56 -21.47
C GLY A 276 -6.41 10.51 -22.31
N LYS A 277 -5.98 11.77 -22.47
CA LYS A 277 -6.63 12.74 -23.37
C LYS A 277 -6.54 12.31 -24.83
N ALA A 278 -5.36 11.86 -25.26
CA ALA A 278 -5.15 11.39 -26.62
C ALA A 278 -6.03 10.18 -26.96
N PHE A 279 -5.98 9.11 -26.15
CA PHE A 279 -6.80 7.90 -26.37
C PHE A 279 -8.30 8.19 -26.35
N ASN A 280 -8.77 9.10 -25.49
CA ASN A 280 -10.18 9.48 -25.49
C ASN A 280 -10.58 10.30 -26.74
N GLN A 281 -9.74 11.23 -27.19
CA GLN A 281 -9.94 11.97 -28.43
C GLN A 281 -9.94 11.02 -29.65
N ILE A 282 -9.01 10.07 -29.71
CA ILE A 282 -8.94 9.02 -30.73
C ILE A 282 -10.22 8.17 -30.74
N ARG A 283 -10.72 7.77 -29.57
CA ARG A 283 -11.97 7.01 -29.44
C ARG A 283 -13.16 7.80 -29.97
N LEU A 284 -13.26 9.10 -29.63
CA LEU A 284 -14.32 9.98 -30.14
C LEU A 284 -14.25 10.16 -31.66
N GLU A 285 -13.05 10.33 -32.22
CA GLU A 285 -12.85 10.51 -33.65
C GLU A 285 -13.21 9.24 -34.43
N TYR A 286 -12.92 8.05 -33.89
CA TYR A 286 -13.45 6.79 -34.43
C TYR A 286 -14.99 6.77 -34.39
N LEU A 287 -15.59 7.05 -33.22
CA LEU A 287 -17.04 7.04 -33.01
C LEU A 287 -17.79 8.11 -33.81
N ARG A 288 -17.09 9.06 -34.43
CA ARG A 288 -17.65 10.11 -35.30
C ARG A 288 -17.14 10.06 -36.74
N ARG A 289 -16.34 9.06 -37.14
CA ARG A 289 -15.68 9.04 -38.46
C ARG A 289 -16.66 9.02 -39.63
N GLU A 290 -17.86 8.48 -39.42
CA GLU A 290 -18.93 8.37 -40.43
C GLU A 290 -19.96 9.51 -40.35
N ALA A 291 -19.85 10.42 -39.36
CA ALA A 291 -20.77 11.54 -39.14
C ALA A 291 -20.88 12.50 -40.35
N ARG A 292 -19.82 12.60 -41.16
CA ARG A 292 -19.68 13.47 -42.34
C ARG A 292 -18.86 12.74 -43.41
N THR A 293 -19.52 12.19 -44.42
CA THR A 293 -18.85 11.50 -45.54
C THR A 293 -19.38 12.01 -46.88
N ALA A 294 -18.72 11.65 -47.98
CA ALA A 294 -19.29 11.84 -49.32
C ALA A 294 -19.00 10.63 -50.20
N THR A 295 -19.98 10.15 -50.95
CA THR A 295 -19.81 9.07 -51.94
C THR A 295 -19.89 9.61 -53.36
N GLY A 296 -19.10 9.06 -54.28
CA GLY A 296 -19.05 9.55 -55.66
C GLY A 296 -18.58 8.53 -56.69
N LYS A 297 -18.51 9.01 -57.94
CA LYS A 297 -18.06 8.26 -59.13
C LYS A 297 -17.10 9.10 -59.95
N SER A 298 -16.08 8.48 -60.52
CA SER A 298 -15.21 9.14 -61.52
C SER A 298 -14.70 8.16 -62.58
N ASN A 299 -14.00 8.70 -63.57
CA ASN A 299 -13.08 7.97 -64.44
C ASN A 299 -11.61 8.31 -64.11
N HIS A 300 -11.33 8.91 -62.95
CA HIS A 300 -10.00 9.38 -62.58
C HIS A 300 -9.13 8.25 -62.00
N PRO A 301 -8.01 7.85 -62.65
CA PRO A 301 -7.23 6.68 -62.25
C PRO A 301 -6.42 6.90 -60.97
N GLY A 302 -5.87 8.11 -60.78
CA GLY A 302 -5.11 8.48 -59.58
C GLY A 302 -5.96 8.90 -58.36
N LEU A 303 -7.16 8.34 -58.21
CA LEU A 303 -7.90 8.36 -56.94
C LEU A 303 -7.64 7.04 -56.23
N GLN A 304 -6.86 7.07 -55.15
CA GLN A 304 -6.44 5.90 -54.39
C GLN A 304 -6.62 6.14 -52.89
N ALA A 305 -6.84 5.10 -52.10
CA ALA A 305 -7.12 5.25 -50.67
C ALA A 305 -5.94 5.87 -49.90
N GLY A 306 -6.23 6.76 -48.95
CA GLY A 306 -5.23 7.58 -48.26
C GLY A 306 -4.75 8.82 -49.03
N THR A 307 -5.17 9.03 -50.29
CA THR A 307 -4.83 10.23 -51.06
C THR A 307 -5.73 11.42 -50.69
N LYS A 308 -5.15 12.62 -50.59
CA LYS A 308 -5.88 13.91 -50.48
C LYS A 308 -5.92 14.65 -51.82
N PHE A 309 -7.04 15.27 -52.18
CA PHE A 309 -7.16 16.05 -53.42
C PHE A 309 -8.13 17.24 -53.28
N ASP A 310 -7.97 18.26 -54.12
CA ASP A 310 -8.92 19.37 -54.24
C ASP A 310 -10.00 19.05 -55.28
N LEU A 311 -11.28 19.18 -54.92
CA LEU A 311 -12.38 19.18 -55.87
C LEU A 311 -12.61 20.60 -56.39
N GLN A 312 -12.87 20.75 -57.69
CA GLN A 312 -13.20 22.03 -58.32
C GLN A 312 -14.38 21.88 -59.30
N GLU A 313 -14.93 23.01 -59.74
CA GLU A 313 -16.03 23.09 -60.73
C GLU A 313 -17.39 22.50 -60.26
N HIS A 314 -17.54 22.20 -58.96
CA HIS A 314 -18.84 21.82 -58.38
C HIS A 314 -19.76 23.05 -58.22
N LEU A 315 -21.06 22.87 -58.49
CA LEU A 315 -22.05 23.96 -58.50
C LEU A 315 -22.45 24.45 -57.10
N ASP A 316 -22.28 23.60 -56.09
CA ASP A 316 -22.31 23.98 -54.67
C ASP A 316 -20.87 24.15 -54.19
N ASP A 317 -20.53 25.39 -53.82
CA ASP A 317 -19.18 25.81 -53.47
C ASP A 317 -18.66 25.17 -52.17
N SER A 318 -19.55 24.72 -51.28
CA SER A 318 -19.16 24.00 -50.06
C SER A 318 -18.48 22.66 -50.34
N MET A 319 -18.57 22.16 -51.58
CA MET A 319 -17.90 20.94 -52.03
C MET A 319 -16.56 21.20 -52.74
N ASN A 320 -16.27 22.44 -53.16
CA ASN A 320 -15.02 22.87 -53.80
C ASN A 320 -13.88 23.01 -52.75
N ARG A 321 -13.56 21.91 -52.08
CA ARG A 321 -12.64 21.84 -50.94
C ARG A 321 -11.68 20.65 -51.06
N ASP A 322 -10.76 20.52 -50.09
CA ASP A 322 -9.91 19.34 -49.99
C ASP A 322 -10.62 18.15 -49.32
N TRP A 323 -10.48 16.99 -49.95
CA TRP A 323 -11.10 15.73 -49.56
C TRP A 323 -10.05 14.64 -49.42
N VAL A 324 -10.22 13.76 -48.43
CA VAL A 324 -9.41 12.55 -48.24
C VAL A 324 -10.21 11.34 -48.71
N VAL A 325 -9.60 10.53 -49.56
CA VAL A 325 -10.17 9.27 -50.06
C VAL A 325 -10.00 8.18 -49.01
N VAL A 326 -11.10 7.67 -48.45
CA VAL A 326 -11.08 6.59 -47.43
C VAL A 326 -11.36 5.21 -48.00
N GLN A 327 -12.04 5.12 -49.16
CA GLN A 327 -12.31 3.85 -49.84
C GLN A 327 -12.52 4.07 -51.34
N VAL A 328 -12.07 3.14 -52.19
CA VAL A 328 -12.30 3.15 -53.64
C VAL A 328 -12.64 1.75 -54.15
N HIS A 329 -13.58 1.67 -55.07
CA HIS A 329 -13.91 0.49 -55.87
C HIS A 329 -13.56 0.77 -57.33
N HIS A 330 -12.55 0.09 -57.86
CA HIS A 330 -12.07 0.23 -59.24
C HIS A 330 -12.66 -0.86 -60.12
N GLN A 331 -13.13 -0.50 -61.32
CA GLN A 331 -13.55 -1.46 -62.35
C GLN A 331 -12.88 -1.12 -63.68
N GLY A 332 -12.14 -2.08 -64.24
CA GLY A 332 -11.54 -1.96 -65.56
C GLY A 332 -11.92 -3.15 -66.45
N GLN A 333 -12.30 -2.89 -67.70
CA GLN A 333 -12.63 -3.93 -68.68
C GLN A 333 -11.91 -3.66 -70.02
N GLN A 334 -11.31 -4.70 -70.60
CA GLN A 334 -10.55 -4.67 -71.85
C GLN A 334 -11.03 -5.80 -72.78
N PRO A 335 -12.21 -5.66 -73.42
CA PRO A 335 -12.77 -6.71 -74.30
C PRO A 335 -11.86 -7.09 -75.47
N GLN A 336 -11.02 -6.14 -75.91
CA GLN A 336 -10.06 -6.29 -77.02
C GLN A 336 -8.85 -7.16 -76.67
N ALA A 337 -8.70 -7.59 -75.40
CA ALA A 337 -7.60 -8.42 -74.91
C ALA A 337 -7.50 -9.81 -75.57
N LEU A 338 -8.57 -10.30 -76.21
CA LEU A 338 -8.65 -11.64 -76.78
C LEU A 338 -8.52 -11.67 -78.31
N GLU A 339 -8.11 -10.57 -78.93
CA GLU A 339 -7.94 -10.44 -80.38
C GLU A 339 -9.18 -10.91 -81.17
N GLU A 340 -9.11 -12.09 -81.80
CA GLU A 340 -10.17 -12.68 -82.64
C GLU A 340 -11.35 -13.25 -81.81
N GLU A 341 -11.14 -13.58 -80.53
CA GLU A 341 -12.20 -13.98 -79.57
C GLU A 341 -12.75 -12.76 -78.77
N GLY A 342 -12.37 -11.53 -79.16
CA GLY A 342 -12.74 -10.30 -78.47
C GLY A 342 -14.20 -9.86 -78.64
N GLY A 343 -14.85 -9.47 -77.55
CA GLY A 343 -16.19 -8.87 -77.59
C GLY A 343 -16.16 -7.43 -78.13
N SER A 344 -17.21 -7.02 -78.86
CA SER A 344 -17.28 -5.67 -79.45
C SER A 344 -17.42 -4.58 -78.37
N GLY A 345 -16.32 -3.91 -78.04
CA GLY A 345 -16.29 -2.81 -77.08
C GLY A 345 -14.94 -2.08 -77.06
N ALA A 346 -14.91 -0.92 -76.39
CA ALA A 346 -13.67 -0.20 -76.08
C ALA A 346 -13.14 -0.62 -74.69
N THR A 347 -11.86 -0.38 -74.42
CA THR A 347 -11.33 -0.47 -73.05
C THR A 347 -11.96 0.63 -72.18
N THR A 348 -12.51 0.26 -71.03
CA THR A 348 -13.18 1.19 -70.11
C THR A 348 -12.62 1.08 -68.70
N TYR A 349 -12.63 2.21 -67.99
CA TYR A 349 -12.32 2.31 -66.57
C TYR A 349 -13.32 3.25 -65.89
N SER A 350 -13.74 2.89 -64.68
CA SER A 350 -14.49 3.75 -63.77
C SER A 350 -14.19 3.36 -62.32
N ASN A 351 -14.46 4.28 -61.40
CA ASN A 351 -14.48 3.98 -59.97
C ASN A 351 -15.70 4.55 -59.25
N GLN A 352 -15.96 3.98 -58.08
CA GLN A 352 -16.82 4.52 -57.04
C GLN A 352 -15.95 4.74 -55.80
N PHE A 353 -16.20 5.80 -55.02
CA PHE A 353 -15.34 6.14 -53.89
C PHE A 353 -16.14 6.71 -52.71
N THR A 354 -15.53 6.65 -51.52
CA THR A 354 -15.97 7.30 -50.29
C THR A 354 -14.89 8.26 -49.82
N LEU A 355 -15.30 9.47 -49.45
CA LEU A 355 -14.44 10.57 -48.98
C LEU A 355 -14.83 11.01 -47.56
N ILE A 356 -13.88 11.63 -46.87
CA ILE A 356 -14.14 12.54 -45.74
C ILE A 356 -13.57 13.94 -46.04
N PRO A 357 -14.13 15.00 -45.43
CA PRO A 357 -13.48 16.30 -45.37
C PRO A 357 -12.07 16.22 -44.74
N ALA A 358 -11.06 16.88 -45.32
CA ALA A 358 -9.67 16.72 -44.88
C ALA A 358 -9.31 17.37 -43.51
N ASP A 359 -10.21 18.18 -42.96
CA ASP A 359 -10.17 18.70 -41.59
C ASP A 359 -10.64 17.67 -40.53
N VAL A 360 -11.30 16.60 -40.95
CA VAL A 360 -11.63 15.42 -40.14
C VAL A 360 -10.52 14.37 -40.29
N THR A 361 -10.12 13.71 -39.20
CA THR A 361 -9.17 12.60 -39.25
C THR A 361 -9.89 11.26 -39.18
N TRP A 362 -9.59 10.36 -40.13
CA TRP A 362 -10.08 8.98 -40.10
C TRP A 362 -9.35 8.16 -39.04
N ARG A 363 -10.05 7.25 -38.36
CA ARG A 363 -9.47 6.34 -37.35
C ARG A 363 -9.75 4.89 -37.70
N ALA A 364 -8.74 4.05 -37.52
CA ALA A 364 -8.84 2.60 -37.68
C ALA A 364 -9.87 2.01 -36.71
N THR A 365 -10.44 0.86 -37.08
CA THR A 365 -11.52 0.21 -36.33
C THR A 365 -10.96 -0.46 -35.06
N PRO A 366 -11.38 -0.07 -33.83
CA PRO A 366 -10.94 -0.73 -32.60
C PRO A 366 -11.38 -2.19 -32.58
N GLN A 367 -10.40 -3.09 -32.66
CA GLN A 367 -10.64 -4.52 -32.52
C GLN A 367 -10.85 -4.87 -31.04
N ALA A 368 -11.74 -5.83 -30.77
CA ALA A 368 -11.89 -6.37 -29.42
C ALA A 368 -10.57 -7.03 -28.99
N LYS A 369 -10.02 -6.61 -27.84
CA LYS A 369 -8.78 -7.18 -27.30
C LYS A 369 -9.01 -8.66 -26.95
N PRO A 370 -8.10 -9.58 -27.31
CA PRO A 370 -8.22 -10.96 -26.89
C PRO A 370 -8.23 -11.02 -25.36
N GLN A 371 -9.15 -11.81 -24.80
CA GLN A 371 -9.25 -12.02 -23.37
C GLN A 371 -8.66 -13.39 -23.00
N VAL A 372 -8.12 -13.50 -21.79
CA VAL A 372 -7.71 -14.78 -21.22
C VAL A 372 -8.93 -15.41 -20.53
N ASP A 373 -9.41 -16.54 -21.06
CA ASP A 373 -10.66 -17.22 -20.65
C ASP A 373 -10.71 -17.60 -19.15
N GLY A 374 -9.55 -17.73 -18.51
CA GLY A 374 -9.40 -18.07 -17.09
C GLY A 374 -7.95 -17.96 -16.62
N PRO A 375 -7.66 -18.32 -15.36
CA PRO A 375 -6.29 -18.24 -14.84
C PRO A 375 -5.32 -19.17 -15.57
N CYS A 376 -4.07 -18.75 -15.68
CA CYS A 376 -2.97 -19.54 -16.23
C CYS A 376 -1.90 -19.83 -15.17
N MET A 377 -1.15 -20.92 -15.34
CA MET A 377 0.04 -21.15 -14.53
C MET A 377 1.22 -20.33 -15.07
N ALA A 378 2.09 -19.87 -14.17
CA ALA A 378 3.37 -19.26 -14.49
C ALA A 378 4.42 -19.68 -13.46
N LEU A 379 5.70 -19.58 -13.83
CA LEU A 379 6.83 -19.74 -12.92
C LEU A 379 7.34 -18.36 -12.50
N VAL A 380 7.74 -18.24 -11.23
CA VAL A 380 8.39 -17.03 -10.70
C VAL A 380 9.87 -17.05 -11.08
N VAL A 381 10.37 -15.91 -11.55
CA VAL A 381 11.72 -15.76 -12.13
C VAL A 381 12.42 -14.49 -11.62
N GLY A 382 13.71 -14.37 -11.90
CA GLY A 382 14.55 -13.26 -11.49
C GLY A 382 16.01 -13.48 -11.92
N PRO A 383 16.96 -12.69 -11.38
CA PRO A 383 18.38 -12.81 -11.70
C PRO A 383 18.98 -14.15 -11.27
N ASP A 384 20.06 -14.56 -11.94
CA ASP A 384 20.84 -15.74 -11.55
C ASP A 384 21.48 -15.56 -10.15
N GLY A 385 21.49 -16.63 -9.36
CA GLY A 385 21.97 -16.65 -7.98
C GLY A 385 21.03 -16.08 -6.92
N GLU A 386 19.86 -15.53 -7.28
CA GLU A 386 18.87 -15.02 -6.32
C GLU A 386 17.77 -16.05 -5.99
N GLU A 387 17.31 -16.07 -4.73
CA GLU A 387 16.12 -16.84 -4.32
C GLU A 387 14.83 -16.03 -4.40
N ILE A 388 14.89 -14.71 -4.16
CA ILE A 388 13.71 -13.86 -3.92
C ILE A 388 13.86 -12.53 -4.66
N PHE A 389 13.16 -12.38 -5.78
CA PHE A 389 13.20 -11.14 -6.58
C PHE A 389 11.85 -10.41 -6.54
N CYS A 390 11.79 -9.33 -5.76
CA CYS A 390 10.58 -8.52 -5.58
C CYS A 390 10.85 -7.01 -5.44
N ASP A 391 9.83 -6.18 -5.72
CA ASP A 391 9.90 -4.73 -5.59
C ASP A 391 9.31 -4.18 -4.27
N GLU A 392 9.32 -2.85 -4.11
CA GLU A 392 8.73 -2.07 -3.01
C GLU A 392 7.24 -2.37 -2.70
N HIS A 393 6.54 -3.08 -3.59
CA HIS A 393 5.14 -3.44 -3.48
C HIS A 393 4.92 -4.96 -3.36
N GLY A 394 5.98 -5.75 -3.19
CA GLY A 394 5.92 -7.22 -3.14
C GLY A 394 5.49 -7.85 -4.47
N ARG A 395 5.72 -7.17 -5.60
CA ARG A 395 5.49 -7.72 -6.94
C ARG A 395 6.63 -8.64 -7.34
N VAL A 396 6.38 -9.60 -8.22
CA VAL A 396 7.38 -10.56 -8.74
C VAL A 396 7.45 -10.52 -10.26
N LYS A 397 8.52 -11.07 -10.84
CA LYS A 397 8.64 -11.37 -12.27
C LYS A 397 8.16 -12.80 -12.55
N LEU A 398 7.60 -13.03 -13.73
CA LEU A 398 7.03 -14.31 -14.15
C LEU A 398 7.52 -14.74 -15.54
N HIS A 399 7.60 -16.04 -15.76
CA HIS A 399 7.69 -16.65 -17.09
C HIS A 399 6.43 -17.51 -17.33
N PHE A 400 5.79 -17.30 -18.49
CA PHE A 400 4.56 -18.00 -18.88
C PHE A 400 4.88 -19.19 -19.80
N PRO A 401 4.27 -20.37 -19.63
CA PRO A 401 4.55 -21.56 -20.46
C PRO A 401 4.24 -21.41 -21.97
N TRP A 402 3.57 -20.34 -22.38
CA TRP A 402 3.31 -20.00 -23.79
C TRP A 402 4.27 -18.95 -24.36
N ASP A 403 5.10 -18.30 -23.53
CA ASP A 403 6.15 -17.41 -24.01
C ASP A 403 7.33 -18.23 -24.54
N ARG A 404 7.79 -17.86 -25.73
CA ARG A 404 8.86 -18.53 -26.47
C ARG A 404 10.10 -17.65 -26.64
N TYR A 405 10.06 -16.41 -26.16
CA TYR A 405 11.03 -15.37 -26.48
C TYR A 405 11.88 -14.90 -25.28
N SER A 406 11.47 -15.18 -24.04
CA SER A 406 12.28 -14.98 -22.83
C SER A 406 13.05 -16.24 -22.42
N ASN A 407 14.09 -16.10 -21.59
CA ASN A 407 14.87 -17.23 -21.06
C ASN A 407 14.45 -17.68 -19.66
N GLY A 408 13.36 -17.14 -19.09
CA GLY A 408 13.02 -17.37 -17.68
C GLY A 408 13.87 -16.57 -16.70
N ASP A 409 14.35 -15.39 -17.15
CA ASP A 409 15.15 -14.40 -16.43
C ASP A 409 14.29 -13.23 -15.88
N GLU A 410 14.90 -12.24 -15.24
CA GLU A 410 14.23 -11.03 -14.74
C GLU A 410 13.61 -10.15 -15.85
N HIS A 411 13.94 -10.41 -17.11
CA HIS A 411 13.39 -9.72 -18.28
C HIS A 411 12.15 -10.44 -18.86
N SER A 412 11.70 -11.57 -18.29
CA SER A 412 10.57 -12.36 -18.83
C SER A 412 9.20 -11.67 -18.77
N SER A 413 8.94 -10.81 -17.78
CA SER A 413 7.67 -10.07 -17.67
C SER A 413 7.80 -8.68 -17.04
N CYS A 414 6.71 -7.92 -17.03
CA CYS A 414 6.55 -6.78 -16.13
C CYS A 414 6.45 -7.22 -14.66
N TRP A 415 6.37 -6.26 -13.75
CA TRP A 415 6.24 -6.51 -12.31
C TRP A 415 4.78 -6.83 -11.92
N VAL A 416 4.51 -8.10 -11.63
CA VAL A 416 3.17 -8.66 -11.39
C VAL A 416 2.80 -8.62 -9.90
N ARG A 417 1.64 -8.05 -9.55
CA ARG A 417 1.15 -7.99 -8.16
C ARG A 417 0.77 -9.37 -7.65
N VAL A 418 1.02 -9.62 -6.36
CA VAL A 418 0.72 -10.88 -5.67
C VAL A 418 -0.39 -10.68 -4.64
N SER A 419 -1.49 -11.40 -4.81
CA SER A 419 -2.58 -11.50 -3.83
C SER A 419 -2.08 -12.11 -2.52
N GLN A 420 -2.52 -11.54 -1.40
CA GLN A 420 -2.18 -11.98 -0.05
C GLN A 420 -3.44 -12.41 0.68
N GLY A 421 -3.33 -13.33 1.64
CA GLY A 421 -4.48 -13.83 2.42
C GLY A 421 -5.22 -12.75 3.21
N TRP A 422 -4.51 -11.69 3.61
CA TRP A 422 -5.07 -10.49 4.24
C TRP A 422 -4.12 -9.31 3.99
N ALA A 423 -4.63 -8.16 3.53
CA ALA A 423 -3.82 -6.96 3.34
C ALA A 423 -4.58 -5.71 3.83
N GLY A 424 -3.90 -4.88 4.62
CA GLY A 424 -4.40 -3.62 5.15
C GLY A 424 -3.31 -2.56 5.22
N SER A 425 -3.63 -1.38 5.77
CA SER A 425 -2.69 -0.27 5.89
C SER A 425 -1.63 -0.57 6.95
N GLN A 426 -0.47 -1.09 6.52
CA GLN A 426 0.65 -1.53 7.37
C GLN A 426 0.34 -2.72 8.30
N TYR A 427 -0.65 -3.56 7.95
CA TYR A 427 -0.95 -4.82 8.64
C TYR A 427 -1.50 -5.87 7.67
N GLY A 428 -1.50 -7.14 8.09
CA GLY A 428 -2.00 -8.27 7.31
C GLY A 428 -0.98 -9.41 7.25
N MET A 429 -1.07 -10.22 6.20
CA MET A 429 -0.13 -11.29 5.89
C MET A 429 0.71 -10.89 4.66
N ILE A 430 2.00 -11.17 4.70
CA ILE A 430 2.84 -11.12 3.50
C ILE A 430 3.64 -12.42 3.38
N ALA A 431 3.50 -13.09 2.25
CA ALA A 431 4.39 -14.15 1.82
C ALA A 431 4.79 -13.86 0.38
N ILE A 432 6.07 -13.71 0.08
CA ILE A 432 6.55 -13.44 -1.27
C ILE A 432 6.83 -14.77 -1.98
N PRO A 433 6.38 -14.98 -3.23
CA PRO A 433 6.80 -16.15 -4.02
C PRO A 433 8.32 -16.12 -4.26
N ARG A 434 9.02 -17.23 -4.02
CA ARG A 434 10.44 -17.39 -4.38
C ARG A 434 10.58 -17.74 -5.87
N ILE A 435 11.77 -17.55 -6.42
CA ILE A 435 12.11 -18.01 -7.78
C ILE A 435 11.91 -19.52 -7.89
N GLY A 436 11.45 -20.00 -9.04
CA GLY A 436 11.07 -21.39 -9.26
C GLY A 436 9.69 -21.78 -8.68
N HIS A 437 9.03 -20.93 -7.89
CA HIS A 437 7.65 -21.21 -7.44
C HIS A 437 6.66 -21.16 -8.61
N GLU A 438 5.71 -22.09 -8.60
CA GLU A 438 4.57 -22.09 -9.53
C GLU A 438 3.40 -21.29 -8.93
N VAL A 439 2.83 -20.40 -9.74
CA VAL A 439 1.79 -19.45 -9.33
C VAL A 439 0.61 -19.45 -10.31
N ILE A 440 -0.58 -19.23 -9.75
CA ILE A 440 -1.82 -19.03 -10.52
C ILE A 440 -1.92 -17.54 -10.85
N VAL A 441 -1.99 -17.21 -12.13
CA VAL A 441 -2.10 -15.84 -12.66
C VAL A 441 -3.50 -15.63 -13.23
N SER A 442 -4.23 -14.68 -12.68
CA SER A 442 -5.46 -14.13 -13.26
C SER A 442 -5.16 -12.85 -14.05
N PHE A 443 -6.10 -12.42 -14.88
CA PHE A 443 -5.96 -11.23 -15.73
C PHE A 443 -7.11 -10.25 -15.46
N LEU A 444 -6.80 -8.99 -15.14
CA LEU A 444 -7.83 -8.01 -14.74
C LEU A 444 -8.73 -7.69 -15.95
N ASN A 445 -10.04 -7.89 -15.80
CA ASN A 445 -11.03 -7.81 -16.89
C ASN A 445 -10.72 -8.76 -18.09
N GLY A 446 -9.95 -9.83 -17.84
CA GLY A 446 -9.44 -10.73 -18.87
C GLY A 446 -8.29 -10.16 -19.71
N ASP A 447 -7.82 -8.94 -19.46
CA ASP A 447 -6.79 -8.25 -20.25
C ASP A 447 -5.41 -8.92 -20.09
N PRO A 448 -4.82 -9.49 -21.16
CA PRO A 448 -3.49 -10.11 -21.14
C PRO A 448 -2.37 -9.18 -20.63
N ASP A 449 -2.53 -7.86 -20.80
CA ASP A 449 -1.57 -6.86 -20.31
C ASP A 449 -1.72 -6.56 -18.81
N GLN A 450 -2.64 -7.22 -18.09
CA GLN A 450 -2.90 -6.99 -16.65
C GLN A 450 -2.87 -8.28 -15.82
N PRO A 451 -1.75 -9.02 -15.82
CA PRO A 451 -1.58 -10.17 -14.94
C PRO A 451 -1.60 -9.75 -13.46
N ILE A 452 -2.14 -10.64 -12.62
CA ILE A 452 -2.09 -10.58 -11.16
C ILE A 452 -2.03 -12.02 -10.61
N VAL A 453 -1.08 -12.30 -9.73
CA VAL A 453 -0.99 -13.61 -9.07
C VAL A 453 -2.08 -13.72 -8.03
N THR A 454 -2.93 -14.74 -8.14
CA THR A 454 -4.11 -14.97 -7.29
C THR A 454 -4.01 -16.24 -6.44
N GLY A 455 -3.08 -17.14 -6.73
CA GLY A 455 -2.87 -18.38 -5.98
C GLY A 455 -1.50 -19.01 -6.24
N ARG A 456 -1.25 -20.18 -5.62
CA ARG A 456 0.01 -20.95 -5.71
C ARG A 456 -0.31 -22.45 -5.67
N THR A 457 0.57 -23.27 -6.22
CA THR A 457 0.38 -24.72 -6.33
C THR A 457 1.64 -25.49 -5.96
N TYR A 458 1.45 -26.63 -5.30
CA TYR A 458 2.46 -27.68 -5.22
C TYR A 458 2.33 -28.60 -6.44
N HIS A 459 3.44 -29.13 -6.94
CA HIS A 459 3.52 -30.01 -8.10
C HIS A 459 4.58 -31.12 -7.87
N ALA A 460 5.01 -31.82 -8.93
CA ALA A 460 5.82 -33.04 -8.81
C ALA A 460 7.21 -32.83 -8.18
N THR A 461 7.82 -31.65 -8.37
CA THR A 461 9.10 -31.22 -7.78
C THR A 461 8.87 -30.34 -6.55
N ASN A 462 8.10 -29.25 -6.65
CA ASN A 462 7.68 -28.45 -5.50
C ASN A 462 6.60 -29.18 -4.67
N LYS A 463 7.02 -30.01 -3.72
CA LYS A 463 6.13 -30.87 -2.91
C LYS A 463 5.68 -30.19 -1.62
N ALA A 464 4.53 -30.65 -1.10
CA ALA A 464 4.03 -30.20 0.19
C ALA A 464 5.01 -30.54 1.35
N PRO A 465 5.02 -29.77 2.47
CA PRO A 465 6.01 -29.90 3.54
C PRO A 465 6.03 -31.25 4.31
N TYR A 466 5.02 -32.09 4.10
CA TYR A 466 4.87 -33.44 4.64
C TYR A 466 4.31 -34.37 3.54
N THR A 467 4.54 -35.68 3.64
CA THR A 467 4.02 -36.64 2.65
C THR A 467 2.49 -36.73 2.71
N LEU A 468 1.85 -36.63 1.55
CA LEU A 468 0.42 -36.84 1.37
C LEU A 468 0.21 -38.10 0.51
N PRO A 469 -0.80 -38.93 0.80
CA PRO A 469 -1.93 -38.69 1.71
C PRO A 469 -1.67 -39.02 3.19
N ASP A 470 -0.46 -39.41 3.58
CA ASP A 470 -0.17 -39.90 4.95
C ASP A 470 -0.52 -38.86 6.03
N ASN A 471 -0.05 -37.62 5.85
CA ASN A 471 -0.21 -36.51 6.80
C ASN A 471 -1.46 -35.64 6.47
N LYS A 472 -2.52 -36.22 5.91
CA LYS A 472 -3.74 -35.51 5.46
C LYS A 472 -4.52 -34.77 6.56
N THR A 473 -4.26 -35.06 7.83
CA THR A 473 -4.85 -34.43 9.02
C THR A 473 -4.02 -33.26 9.55
N LYS A 474 -2.94 -32.87 8.85
CA LYS A 474 -1.97 -31.89 9.33
C LYS A 474 -2.08 -30.56 8.58
N THR A 475 -2.44 -29.50 9.31
CA THR A 475 -2.45 -28.11 8.80
C THR A 475 -1.09 -27.46 9.09
N VAL A 476 -0.42 -26.89 8.08
CA VAL A 476 1.00 -26.48 8.18
C VAL A 476 1.24 -25.09 7.60
N LEU A 477 1.87 -24.22 8.38
CA LEU A 477 2.53 -22.99 7.96
C LEU A 477 4.04 -23.12 8.22
N ARG A 478 4.81 -23.51 7.20
CA ARG A 478 6.26 -23.64 7.26
C ARG A 478 6.92 -22.58 6.36
N SER A 479 7.96 -21.91 6.85
CA SER A 479 8.88 -21.07 6.06
C SER A 479 10.15 -21.84 5.73
N GLU A 480 11.02 -21.27 4.92
CA GLU A 480 12.36 -21.81 4.63
C GLU A 480 13.38 -20.73 4.99
N THR A 481 14.55 -21.10 5.51
CA THR A 481 15.66 -20.14 5.69
C THR A 481 16.01 -19.52 4.32
N HIS A 482 16.49 -18.28 4.32
CA HIS A 482 17.00 -17.62 3.12
C HIS A 482 18.53 -17.64 3.20
N GLN A 483 19.21 -18.04 2.13
CA GLN A 483 20.67 -18.17 2.04
C GLN A 483 21.27 -19.06 3.16
N GLY A 484 20.57 -20.14 3.53
CA GLY A 484 20.99 -21.09 4.56
C GLY A 484 19.99 -22.22 4.78
N GLU A 485 20.36 -23.19 5.62
CA GLU A 485 19.51 -24.35 5.94
C GLU A 485 18.46 -24.04 7.03
N GLY A 486 17.37 -24.82 7.05
CA GLY A 486 16.40 -24.82 8.15
C GLY A 486 15.03 -24.20 7.81
N PHE A 487 14.15 -24.14 8.82
CA PHE A 487 12.77 -23.69 8.68
C PHE A 487 12.15 -23.18 10.00
N ASN A 488 11.20 -22.25 9.91
CA ASN A 488 10.27 -21.96 11.00
C ASN A 488 8.93 -22.64 10.68
N GLU A 489 8.23 -23.17 11.68
CA GLU A 489 6.93 -23.84 11.47
C GLU A 489 5.94 -23.55 12.59
N LEU A 490 4.69 -23.31 12.21
CA LEU A 490 3.52 -23.56 13.04
C LEU A 490 2.66 -24.62 12.34
N SER A 491 2.34 -25.71 13.03
CA SER A 491 1.41 -26.71 12.52
C SER A 491 0.51 -27.32 13.58
N PHE A 492 -0.61 -27.85 13.08
CA PHE A 492 -1.68 -28.47 13.83
C PHE A 492 -1.87 -29.89 13.29
N GLU A 493 -1.87 -30.88 14.16
CA GLU A 493 -2.27 -32.25 13.87
C GLU A 493 -3.67 -32.48 14.45
N ASP A 494 -4.63 -32.82 13.59
CA ASP A 494 -6.03 -33.02 13.94
C ASP A 494 -6.42 -34.52 14.02
N GLN A 495 -5.45 -35.44 13.93
CA GLN A 495 -5.70 -36.87 14.14
C GLN A 495 -6.11 -37.16 15.59
N ALA A 496 -7.36 -37.63 15.75
CA ALA A 496 -7.97 -37.90 17.05
C ALA A 496 -7.10 -38.79 17.97
N ALA A 497 -7.01 -38.40 19.24
CA ALA A 497 -6.13 -38.94 20.29
C ALA A 497 -4.60 -38.83 20.00
N GLN A 498 -4.20 -38.02 19.02
CA GLN A 498 -2.81 -37.67 18.68
C GLN A 498 -2.67 -36.17 18.39
N GLU A 499 -3.65 -35.36 18.84
CA GLU A 499 -3.77 -33.95 18.50
C GLU A 499 -2.56 -33.15 19.04
N LYS A 500 -1.90 -32.38 18.17
CA LYS A 500 -0.66 -31.68 18.51
C LYS A 500 -0.57 -30.32 17.82
N ILE A 501 -0.30 -29.28 18.61
CA ILE A 501 0.26 -28.03 18.10
C ILE A 501 1.79 -28.17 18.14
N TYR A 502 2.46 -27.85 17.03
CA TYR A 502 3.91 -27.80 16.93
C TYR A 502 4.34 -26.39 16.51
N LEU A 503 5.26 -25.81 17.28
CA LEU A 503 5.91 -24.54 16.99
C LEU A 503 7.42 -24.79 16.93
N HIS A 504 8.04 -24.38 15.83
CA HIS A 504 9.49 -24.45 15.61
C HIS A 504 10.01 -23.08 15.19
N ALA A 505 10.99 -22.57 15.92
CA ALA A 505 11.79 -21.42 15.56
C ALA A 505 13.20 -21.90 15.23
N GLN A 506 13.75 -21.49 14.08
CA GLN A 506 15.06 -21.95 13.61
C GLN A 506 16.23 -21.34 14.41
N LYS A 507 15.97 -20.27 15.17
CA LYS A 507 16.96 -19.54 15.97
C LYS A 507 16.33 -18.91 17.21
N ASP A 508 15.81 -17.69 17.11
CA ASP A 508 15.27 -16.92 18.23
C ASP A 508 13.73 -17.01 18.26
N LEU A 509 13.13 -17.02 19.46
CA LEU A 509 11.67 -17.00 19.65
C LEU A 509 11.27 -15.93 20.69
N ASP A 510 10.96 -14.73 20.21
CA ASP A 510 10.48 -13.63 21.05
C ASP A 510 8.96 -13.66 21.20
N ALA A 511 8.48 -13.67 22.45
CA ALA A 511 7.06 -13.70 22.80
C ALA A 511 6.67 -12.47 23.65
N LEU A 512 6.42 -11.33 23.01
CA LEU A 512 6.00 -10.10 23.69
C LEU A 512 4.48 -10.07 23.94
N VAL A 513 4.06 -10.40 25.16
CA VAL A 513 2.67 -10.26 25.62
C VAL A 513 2.51 -8.93 26.37
N LEU A 514 1.58 -8.08 25.93
CA LEU A 514 1.39 -6.73 26.46
C LEU A 514 0.47 -6.63 27.69
N ASN A 515 -0.25 -7.70 28.02
CA ASN A 515 -1.09 -7.81 29.23
C ASN A 515 -0.82 -9.17 29.93
N ASP A 516 -1.72 -10.14 29.85
CA ASP A 516 -1.61 -11.42 30.55
C ASP A 516 -1.15 -12.57 29.64
N ALA A 517 -0.11 -13.28 30.06
CA ALA A 517 0.26 -14.58 29.52
C ALA A 517 -0.31 -15.69 30.43
N THR A 518 -1.38 -16.36 30.01
CA THR A 518 -2.02 -17.44 30.77
C THR A 518 -1.78 -18.79 30.09
N ALA A 519 -1.21 -19.75 30.82
CA ALA A 519 -1.10 -21.15 30.41
C ALA A 519 -1.84 -22.05 31.41
N HIS A 520 -2.67 -22.97 30.91
CA HIS A 520 -3.39 -23.95 31.74
C HIS A 520 -3.17 -25.36 31.18
N ILE A 521 -2.10 -26.00 31.63
CA ILE A 521 -1.72 -27.36 31.27
C ILE A 521 -2.51 -28.33 32.16
N LYS A 522 -3.18 -29.31 31.53
CA LYS A 522 -4.05 -30.29 32.23
C LYS A 522 -3.37 -31.62 32.59
N HIS A 523 -2.13 -31.81 32.13
CA HIS A 523 -1.29 -32.97 32.42
C HIS A 523 0.11 -32.43 32.74
N ASP A 524 1.16 -32.87 32.06
CA ASP A 524 2.54 -32.46 32.35
C ASP A 524 2.99 -31.25 31.50
N GLN A 525 3.81 -30.39 32.11
CA GLN A 525 4.63 -29.40 31.41
C GLN A 525 6.10 -29.80 31.56
N HIS A 526 6.76 -30.08 30.44
CA HIS A 526 8.22 -30.23 30.40
C HIS A 526 8.86 -28.96 29.84
N LEU A 527 9.92 -28.50 30.50
CA LEU A 527 10.79 -27.43 30.03
C LEU A 527 12.23 -27.97 30.05
N THR A 528 12.98 -27.71 29.00
CA THR A 528 14.41 -28.02 28.90
C THR A 528 15.09 -26.80 28.31
N VAL A 529 16.18 -26.38 28.94
CA VAL A 529 17.00 -25.24 28.54
C VAL A 529 18.45 -25.71 28.67
N ASP A 530 19.15 -25.83 27.55
CA ASP A 530 20.50 -26.41 27.50
C ASP A 530 21.61 -25.42 27.92
N ASN A 531 21.23 -24.16 28.12
CA ASN A 531 22.08 -23.08 28.63
C ASN A 531 21.31 -22.29 29.72
N ASP A 532 21.41 -20.96 29.77
CA ASP A 532 20.82 -20.14 30.83
C ASP A 532 19.29 -19.95 30.72
N GLN A 533 18.57 -20.18 31.82
CA GLN A 533 17.20 -19.67 32.00
C GLN A 533 17.21 -18.42 32.88
N PHE A 534 16.92 -17.26 32.30
CA PHE A 534 16.73 -16.01 33.03
C PHE A 534 15.24 -15.71 33.28
N THR A 535 14.89 -15.20 34.47
CA THR A 535 13.51 -14.82 34.81
C THR A 535 13.52 -13.58 35.69
N HIS A 536 12.91 -12.50 35.20
CA HIS A 536 12.83 -11.22 35.91
C HIS A 536 11.37 -10.82 36.14
N ILE A 537 10.91 -10.96 37.38
CA ILE A 537 9.54 -10.63 37.79
C ILE A 537 9.56 -9.32 38.59
N LYS A 538 8.98 -8.26 38.03
CA LYS A 538 9.03 -6.89 38.60
C LYS A 538 8.15 -6.67 39.83
N HIS A 539 7.24 -7.60 40.13
CA HIS A 539 6.32 -7.54 41.27
C HIS A 539 6.39 -8.86 42.04
N ASN A 540 5.29 -9.64 42.07
CA ASN A 540 5.19 -10.85 42.88
C ASN A 540 5.37 -12.11 42.03
N HIS A 541 6.27 -13.00 42.42
CA HIS A 541 6.26 -14.40 41.97
C HIS A 541 5.53 -15.25 43.01
N HIS A 542 4.51 -16.00 42.61
CA HIS A 542 3.73 -16.85 43.51
C HIS A 542 3.63 -18.27 42.96
N LEU A 543 4.40 -19.19 43.55
CA LEU A 543 4.37 -20.62 43.21
C LEU A 543 3.54 -21.38 44.25
N THR A 544 2.46 -22.03 43.80
CA THR A 544 1.69 -22.99 44.60
C THR A 544 1.93 -24.38 44.06
N VAL A 545 2.38 -25.31 44.90
CA VAL A 545 2.49 -26.74 44.57
C VAL A 545 1.63 -27.51 45.57
N GLU A 546 0.58 -28.18 45.08
CA GLU A 546 -0.33 -28.98 45.94
C GLU A 546 0.27 -30.34 46.33
N GLY A 547 1.21 -30.85 45.52
CA GLY A 547 1.94 -32.09 45.75
C GLY A 547 3.32 -31.86 46.38
N GLU A 548 4.38 -32.20 45.64
CA GLU A 548 5.78 -32.11 46.09
C GLU A 548 6.59 -31.23 45.13
N SER A 549 7.45 -30.36 45.67
CA SER A 549 8.46 -29.60 44.91
C SER A 549 9.84 -30.17 45.21
N ARG A 550 10.67 -30.38 44.19
CA ARG A 550 12.04 -30.92 44.32
C ARG A 550 13.02 -30.15 43.44
N ASP A 551 13.89 -29.38 44.07
CA ASP A 551 14.99 -28.69 43.40
C ASP A 551 16.28 -29.52 43.56
N ASN A 552 16.90 -29.92 42.45
CA ASN A 552 18.15 -30.68 42.43
C ASN A 552 19.25 -29.88 41.73
N ILE A 553 19.95 -29.04 42.49
CA ILE A 553 21.03 -28.19 41.99
C ILE A 553 22.35 -28.95 42.12
N THR A 554 23.06 -29.14 41.01
CA THR A 554 24.29 -29.96 40.92
C THR A 554 25.58 -29.19 41.18
N GLN A 555 25.49 -27.86 41.29
CA GLN A 555 26.57 -26.93 41.62
C GLN A 555 26.12 -26.03 42.79
N ASP A 556 26.60 -24.78 42.85
CA ASP A 556 26.26 -23.84 43.91
C ASP A 556 24.82 -23.29 43.80
N SER A 557 24.25 -22.93 44.94
CA SER A 557 22.95 -22.24 45.05
C SER A 557 23.10 -21.03 45.97
N SER A 558 22.93 -19.84 45.41
CA SER A 558 23.10 -18.56 46.11
C SER A 558 21.81 -17.75 46.09
N VAL A 559 21.32 -17.36 47.27
CA VAL A 559 20.11 -16.54 47.43
C VAL A 559 20.46 -15.29 48.24
N GLU A 560 20.51 -14.14 47.57
CA GLU A 560 20.68 -12.83 48.22
C GLU A 560 19.32 -12.14 48.38
N ILE A 561 19.05 -11.59 49.57
CA ILE A 561 17.77 -10.95 49.91
C ILE A 561 18.08 -9.64 50.63
N SER A 562 17.87 -8.52 49.95
CA SER A 562 18.10 -7.17 50.51
C SER A 562 17.01 -6.72 51.51
N GLY A 563 15.90 -7.46 51.58
CA GLY A 563 14.77 -7.24 52.51
C GLY A 563 14.68 -8.32 53.59
N SER A 564 13.46 -8.64 54.03
CA SER A 564 13.20 -9.71 55.00
C SER A 564 12.78 -11.02 54.34
N VAL A 565 13.44 -12.13 54.64
CA VAL A 565 12.93 -13.48 54.37
C VAL A 565 11.97 -13.93 55.49
N GLN A 566 10.89 -14.64 55.16
CA GLN A 566 9.95 -15.20 56.14
C GLN A 566 9.54 -16.63 55.78
N HIS A 567 10.04 -17.61 56.54
CA HIS A 567 9.66 -19.02 56.37
C HIS A 567 8.58 -19.42 57.38
N LYS A 568 7.32 -19.47 56.96
CA LYS A 568 6.20 -19.92 57.80
C LYS A 568 5.93 -21.42 57.57
N VAL A 569 6.54 -22.28 58.39
CA VAL A 569 6.46 -23.74 58.26
C VAL A 569 5.55 -24.33 59.35
N ALA A 570 4.58 -25.17 58.96
CA ALA A 570 3.49 -25.61 59.84
C ALA A 570 3.74 -26.92 60.61
N LYS A 571 4.79 -27.68 60.29
CA LYS A 571 5.12 -28.96 60.95
C LYS A 571 6.59 -29.07 61.37
N LEU A 572 7.51 -29.00 60.39
CA LEU A 572 8.93 -29.22 60.61
C LEU A 572 9.75 -28.47 59.55
N THR A 573 10.65 -27.60 60.01
CA THR A 573 11.79 -27.15 59.20
C THR A 573 12.98 -28.03 59.54
N ALA A 574 13.41 -28.88 58.61
CA ALA A 574 14.59 -29.72 58.77
C ALA A 574 15.72 -29.21 57.87
N ILE A 575 16.82 -28.77 58.48
CA ILE A 575 18.03 -28.34 57.77
C ILE A 575 19.14 -29.35 58.06
N GLN A 576 19.56 -30.10 57.05
CA GLN A 576 20.66 -31.06 57.12
C GLN A 576 21.77 -30.65 56.16
N THR A 577 22.94 -30.29 56.68
CA THR A 577 24.12 -29.90 55.90
C THR A 577 25.26 -30.89 56.10
N GLY A 578 25.99 -31.24 55.03
CA GLY A 578 27.11 -32.20 55.10
C GLY A 578 28.39 -31.70 55.78
N ARG A 579 28.53 -30.39 56.04
CA ARG A 579 29.74 -29.78 56.65
C ARG A 579 29.46 -28.86 57.83
N GLU A 580 28.74 -27.77 57.62
CA GLU A 580 28.56 -26.70 58.62
C GLU A 580 27.23 -25.97 58.39
N ILE A 581 26.57 -25.53 59.47
CA ILE A 581 25.58 -24.45 59.45
C ILE A 581 26.21 -23.27 60.21
N SER A 582 26.50 -22.18 59.51
CA SER A 582 27.08 -20.97 60.11
C SER A 582 26.02 -19.88 60.22
N LEU A 583 25.72 -19.44 61.46
CA LEU A 583 24.74 -18.39 61.74
C LEU A 583 25.46 -17.16 62.30
N LYS A 584 25.50 -16.07 61.53
CA LYS A 584 26.21 -14.84 61.85
C LYS A 584 25.30 -13.62 61.65
N ALA A 585 25.19 -12.79 62.68
CA ALA A 585 24.49 -11.50 62.61
C ALA A 585 25.40 -10.37 63.13
N GLY A 586 25.26 -9.17 62.57
CA GLY A 586 26.13 -8.03 62.89
C GLY A 586 25.88 -7.36 64.26
N ALA A 587 24.81 -7.72 64.97
CA ALA A 587 24.44 -7.09 66.25
C ALA A 587 23.93 -8.09 67.30
N LYS A 588 22.95 -8.92 66.95
CA LYS A 588 22.34 -9.90 67.87
C LYS A 588 21.78 -11.10 67.11
N ILE A 589 21.96 -12.30 67.65
CA ILE A 589 21.13 -13.47 67.33
C ILE A 589 20.25 -13.73 68.55
N VAL A 590 18.97 -14.01 68.33
CA VAL A 590 18.03 -14.42 69.37
C VAL A 590 17.44 -15.77 68.96
N VAL A 591 17.57 -16.76 69.84
CA VAL A 591 16.87 -18.04 69.72
C VAL A 591 15.93 -18.13 70.91
N GLU A 592 14.64 -18.00 70.63
CA GLU A 592 13.56 -18.04 71.62
C GLU A 592 12.61 -19.19 71.25
N ALA A 593 12.29 -20.03 72.23
CA ALA A 593 11.36 -21.14 72.07
C ALA A 593 10.46 -21.22 73.31
N GLY A 594 9.15 -21.39 73.10
CA GLY A 594 8.15 -21.27 74.17
C GLY A 594 8.11 -22.40 75.20
N ALA A 595 8.99 -23.40 75.12
CA ALA A 595 9.03 -24.54 76.05
C ALA A 595 10.45 -25.02 76.34
N GLU A 596 11.30 -25.21 75.31
CA GLU A 596 12.66 -25.70 75.47
C GLU A 596 13.57 -25.19 74.34
N VAL A 597 14.78 -24.75 74.68
CA VAL A 597 15.92 -24.61 73.74
C VAL A 597 17.01 -25.61 74.16
N THR A 598 17.33 -26.58 73.31
CA THR A 598 18.38 -27.58 73.59
C THR A 598 19.45 -27.60 72.49
N LEU A 599 20.69 -27.28 72.88
CA LEU A 599 21.90 -27.44 72.07
C LEU A 599 22.62 -28.71 72.55
N LYS A 600 22.70 -29.74 71.69
CA LYS A 600 23.23 -31.06 72.05
C LYS A 600 24.39 -31.47 71.14
N ALA A 601 25.51 -31.88 71.72
CA ALA A 601 26.70 -32.33 70.99
C ALA A 601 27.46 -33.41 71.78
N GLY A 602 27.79 -34.53 71.14
CA GLY A 602 28.71 -35.55 71.70
C GLY A 602 28.28 -36.21 73.02
N GLY A 603 26.99 -36.17 73.38
CA GLY A 603 26.47 -36.64 74.66
C GLY A 603 26.33 -35.54 75.73
N SER A 604 26.97 -34.39 75.53
CA SER A 604 26.75 -33.17 76.31
C SER A 604 25.54 -32.38 75.78
N PHE A 605 24.93 -31.55 76.63
CA PHE A 605 23.93 -30.58 76.21
C PHE A 605 23.92 -29.31 77.07
N VAL A 606 23.50 -28.21 76.46
CA VAL A 606 22.98 -27.01 77.13
C VAL A 606 21.49 -26.94 76.80
N LYS A 607 20.65 -27.07 77.81
CA LYS A 607 19.19 -26.98 77.71
C LYS A 607 18.69 -25.81 78.55
N VAL A 608 17.72 -25.08 78.02
CA VAL A 608 16.99 -24.02 78.74
C VAL A 608 15.49 -24.34 78.63
N ASP A 609 14.82 -24.51 79.78
CA ASP A 609 13.37 -24.68 79.86
C ASP A 609 12.80 -23.94 81.09
N ALA A 610 11.52 -24.16 81.40
CA ALA A 610 10.84 -23.58 82.57
C ALA A 610 11.42 -24.01 83.94
N GLY A 611 12.28 -25.04 84.00
CA GLY A 611 13.02 -25.46 85.19
C GLY A 611 14.36 -24.75 85.36
N GLY A 612 14.95 -24.21 84.28
CA GLY A 612 16.16 -23.39 84.32
C GLY A 612 17.17 -23.71 83.21
N VAL A 613 18.44 -23.38 83.47
CA VAL A 613 19.57 -23.65 82.57
C VAL A 613 20.30 -24.92 83.02
N HIS A 614 20.16 -25.98 82.23
CA HIS A 614 20.77 -27.28 82.48
C HIS A 614 21.98 -27.47 81.56
N ILE A 615 23.19 -27.48 82.14
CA ILE A 615 24.44 -27.78 81.44
C ILE A 615 24.93 -29.14 81.92
N VAL A 616 25.02 -30.12 81.01
CA VAL A 616 25.44 -31.49 81.32
C VAL A 616 26.51 -31.93 80.32
N GLY A 617 27.61 -32.48 80.82
CA GLY A 617 28.68 -33.05 80.00
C GLY A 617 29.79 -33.66 80.87
N PRO A 618 30.69 -34.49 80.32
CA PRO A 618 31.73 -35.18 81.09
C PRO A 618 32.76 -34.23 81.74
N ALA A 619 32.96 -33.05 81.16
CA ALA A 619 33.74 -31.94 81.72
C ALA A 619 33.15 -30.62 81.22
N ILE A 620 33.17 -29.58 82.06
CA ILE A 620 32.67 -28.23 81.73
C ILE A 620 33.85 -27.26 81.76
N ASN A 621 34.49 -27.08 80.60
CA ASN A 621 35.70 -26.28 80.46
C ASN A 621 35.35 -24.82 80.10
N LEU A 622 35.31 -23.96 81.12
CA LEU A 622 35.19 -22.51 80.92
C LEU A 622 36.58 -21.91 80.60
N ASN A 623 36.67 -21.10 79.54
CA ASN A 623 37.88 -20.41 79.08
C ASN A 623 39.08 -21.27 78.65
N ALA A 624 38.89 -22.56 78.30
CA ALA A 624 39.93 -23.38 77.68
C ALA A 624 39.61 -23.65 76.19
N GLY A 625 40.54 -23.35 75.29
CA GLY A 625 40.33 -23.46 73.84
C GLY A 625 40.39 -24.89 73.31
N GLY A 626 39.53 -25.20 72.33
CA GLY A 626 39.48 -26.48 71.62
C GLY A 626 38.90 -26.32 70.21
N SER A 627 39.21 -27.27 69.32
CA SER A 627 38.83 -27.27 67.89
C SER A 627 37.82 -28.37 67.54
N ALA A 628 37.13 -28.23 66.40
CA ALA A 628 36.00 -29.07 66.00
C ALA A 628 36.36 -30.25 65.07
N GLY A 629 35.42 -31.19 64.91
CA GLY A 629 35.50 -32.37 64.04
C GLY A 629 34.24 -32.57 63.18
N SER A 630 34.25 -33.55 62.27
CA SER A 630 33.34 -33.66 61.12
C SER A 630 32.30 -34.82 61.19
N GLY A 631 31.35 -34.82 60.24
CA GLY A 631 30.26 -35.81 60.10
C GLY A 631 30.14 -36.45 58.70
N SER A 632 29.04 -37.19 58.45
CA SER A 632 28.87 -38.06 57.26
C SER A 632 27.57 -37.81 56.47
N ALA A 633 27.46 -38.43 55.29
CA ALA A 633 26.62 -37.99 54.17
C ALA A 633 25.12 -38.39 54.18
N TYR A 634 24.38 -37.78 53.26
CA TYR A 634 22.95 -37.96 52.96
C TYR A 634 22.72 -38.98 51.82
N GLY A 635 21.50 -39.54 51.73
CA GLY A 635 21.10 -40.49 50.68
C GLY A 635 19.64 -40.32 50.25
N GLY A 636 19.39 -39.41 49.30
CA GLY A 636 18.10 -39.21 48.64
C GLY A 636 18.08 -39.75 47.21
N GLN A 637 16.89 -39.77 46.57
CA GLN A 637 16.73 -40.25 45.20
C GLN A 637 16.73 -39.11 44.16
N SER A 638 17.27 -39.39 42.98
CA SER A 638 17.39 -38.46 41.85
C SER A 638 16.06 -38.28 41.09
N ALA A 639 15.96 -37.18 40.32
CA ALA A 639 14.84 -36.91 39.43
C ALA A 639 14.88 -37.76 38.14
N MET A 640 13.73 -37.89 37.48
CA MET A 640 13.57 -38.56 36.18
C MET A 640 13.79 -37.59 35.01
N LEU A 641 14.33 -38.09 33.90
CA LEU A 641 14.60 -37.31 32.68
C LEU A 641 13.41 -37.30 31.72
N ALA A 642 13.30 -36.22 30.93
CA ALA A 642 12.28 -36.07 29.90
C ALA A 642 12.58 -36.90 28.63
N THR A 643 11.57 -37.09 27.79
CA THR A 643 11.71 -37.78 26.49
C THR A 643 12.17 -36.79 25.42
N PRO A 644 13.18 -37.10 24.58
CA PRO A 644 13.67 -36.18 23.57
C PRO A 644 12.65 -35.91 22.46
N LEU A 645 12.73 -34.72 21.86
CA LEU A 645 12.02 -34.37 20.63
C LEU A 645 12.64 -35.09 19.41
N LEU A 646 11.85 -35.24 18.34
CA LEU A 646 12.29 -35.84 17.09
C LEU A 646 12.93 -34.79 16.17
N ASP A 647 14.20 -35.00 15.79
CA ASP A 647 14.87 -34.20 14.78
C ASP A 647 14.15 -34.31 13.43
N MET A 648 13.71 -33.16 12.90
CA MET A 648 13.16 -33.04 11.56
C MET A 648 14.19 -32.39 10.64
N LYS A 649 14.51 -33.05 9.52
CA LYS A 649 15.44 -32.49 8.52
C LYS A 649 14.78 -31.34 7.75
N ALA A 650 15.60 -30.36 7.37
CA ALA A 650 15.23 -29.31 6.43
C ALA A 650 14.74 -29.91 5.09
N PRO A 651 13.89 -29.17 4.33
CA PRO A 651 13.58 -29.53 2.94
C PRO A 651 14.85 -29.53 2.08
N ALA A 652 14.81 -30.21 0.94
CA ALA A 652 15.84 -30.07 -0.09
C ALA A 652 15.56 -28.81 -0.92
N GLU A 653 16.62 -28.03 -1.18
CA GLU A 653 16.60 -26.79 -1.95
C GLU A 653 15.93 -26.98 -3.33
N LEU A 654 15.06 -26.04 -3.70
CA LEU A 654 14.25 -26.15 -4.92
C LEU A 654 15.03 -25.69 -6.16
N GLN A 655 15.73 -26.62 -6.81
CA GLN A 655 16.44 -26.36 -8.06
C GLN A 655 15.46 -25.92 -9.17
N ALA A 656 15.54 -24.64 -9.56
CA ALA A 656 14.83 -24.11 -10.71
C ALA A 656 15.31 -24.81 -12.00
N SER A 657 14.37 -25.15 -12.88
CA SER A 657 14.70 -25.73 -14.19
C SER A 657 15.20 -24.65 -15.13
N ALA A 658 16.34 -24.87 -15.79
CA ALA A 658 16.87 -23.94 -16.78
C ALA A 658 15.90 -23.79 -17.96
N ILE A 659 15.38 -22.57 -18.14
CA ILE A 659 14.54 -22.17 -19.27
C ILE A 659 15.45 -21.53 -20.33
N SER A 660 15.02 -21.49 -21.59
CA SER A 660 15.74 -20.84 -22.69
C SER A 660 14.75 -20.48 -23.80
N ALA A 661 14.96 -19.31 -24.42
CA ALA A 661 14.10 -18.87 -25.52
C ALA A 661 14.15 -19.87 -26.70
N THR A 662 12.98 -20.28 -27.19
CA THR A 662 12.84 -21.16 -28.37
C THR A 662 12.68 -20.38 -29.68
N MET A 663 12.47 -19.06 -29.59
CA MET A 663 12.46 -18.11 -30.71
C MET A 663 13.19 -16.83 -30.32
N GLN A 664 13.78 -16.15 -31.30
CA GLN A 664 14.35 -14.81 -31.14
C GLN A 664 13.38 -13.76 -31.70
N SER A 665 13.29 -12.60 -31.06
CA SER A 665 12.57 -11.43 -31.60
C SER A 665 13.38 -10.77 -32.70
N GLY A 666 12.71 -10.22 -33.72
CA GLY A 666 13.34 -9.25 -34.61
C GLY A 666 13.82 -8.00 -33.84
N GLN A 667 14.81 -7.30 -34.39
CA GLN A 667 15.18 -5.95 -33.96
C GLN A 667 14.28 -4.93 -34.66
N ALA A 668 13.77 -3.95 -33.93
CA ALA A 668 12.93 -2.89 -34.49
C ALA A 668 13.76 -1.93 -35.35
N ASN A 669 13.31 -1.67 -36.58
CA ASN A 669 13.83 -0.59 -37.43
C ASN A 669 12.72 0.43 -37.70
N VAL A 670 12.59 1.46 -36.86
CA VAL A 670 11.54 2.49 -37.02
C VAL A 670 11.99 3.53 -38.05
N ILE A 671 11.49 3.41 -39.29
CA ILE A 671 11.81 4.32 -40.39
C ILE A 671 10.88 5.54 -40.34
N THR A 672 11.43 6.75 -40.23
CA THR A 672 10.63 7.99 -40.32
C THR A 672 10.49 8.47 -41.77
N HIS A 673 9.40 9.19 -42.08
CA HIS A 673 9.15 9.74 -43.42
C HIS A 673 10.31 10.59 -43.98
N PHE A 674 11.02 11.34 -43.13
CA PHE A 674 12.17 12.16 -43.56
C PHE A 674 13.38 11.32 -43.99
N GLU A 675 13.57 10.14 -43.39
CA GLU A 675 14.65 9.22 -43.73
C GLU A 675 14.31 8.38 -44.97
N ALA A 676 13.04 8.01 -45.14
CA ALA A 676 12.57 7.32 -46.35
C ALA A 676 12.86 8.13 -47.64
N ALA A 677 12.68 9.45 -47.59
CA ALA A 677 13.06 10.36 -48.67
C ALA A 677 14.60 10.44 -48.88
N ALA A 678 15.39 10.31 -47.81
CA ALA A 678 16.84 10.33 -47.90
C ALA A 678 17.41 9.05 -48.57
N VAL A 679 16.80 7.88 -48.34
CA VAL A 679 17.21 6.60 -48.97
C VAL A 679 17.19 6.65 -50.50
N GLN A 680 16.28 7.43 -51.11
CA GLN A 680 16.25 7.66 -52.57
C GLN A 680 17.49 8.40 -53.12
N SER A 681 18.36 8.96 -52.26
CA SER A 681 19.49 9.80 -52.67
C SER A 681 20.89 9.15 -52.51
N VAL A 682 21.04 8.14 -51.65
CA VAL A 682 22.37 7.60 -51.25
C VAL A 682 22.88 6.52 -52.23
N ALA A 683 22.82 6.84 -53.53
CA ALA A 683 23.33 6.00 -54.61
C ALA A 683 24.61 6.57 -55.28
N GLN A 684 25.32 7.52 -54.63
CA GLN A 684 26.59 8.06 -55.13
C GLN A 684 27.55 8.57 -54.04
N LYS A 685 28.84 8.16 -54.16
CA LYS A 685 30.07 8.77 -53.60
C LYS A 685 30.33 8.75 -52.08
N SER A 686 30.97 7.65 -51.65
CA SER A 686 32.28 7.62 -50.95
C SER A 686 32.82 8.85 -50.17
N SER A 687 33.25 8.54 -48.93
CA SER A 687 34.48 9.02 -48.24
C SER A 687 34.69 10.50 -47.91
N ALA A 688 34.70 10.84 -46.61
CA ALA A 688 35.90 11.27 -45.87
C ALA A 688 35.62 11.48 -44.36
N SER A 689 36.63 11.25 -43.50
CA SER A 689 36.68 11.75 -42.12
C SER A 689 37.43 13.09 -42.06
N PRO A 690 37.21 13.93 -41.03
CA PRO A 690 38.34 14.27 -40.15
C PRO A 690 37.96 14.46 -38.66
N GLN A 691 38.96 14.79 -37.83
CA GLN A 691 38.86 14.91 -36.36
C GLN A 691 38.95 16.36 -35.85
N LYS A 692 38.39 16.59 -34.65
CA LYS A 692 38.93 17.38 -33.51
C LYS A 692 39.12 18.92 -33.56
N GLN A 693 38.90 19.51 -32.37
CA GLN A 693 39.52 20.74 -31.80
C GLN A 693 39.17 22.09 -32.48
N SER A 694 39.22 23.27 -31.83
CA SER A 694 39.29 23.72 -30.41
C SER A 694 38.93 25.23 -30.36
N GLU A 695 39.00 26.06 -29.31
CA GLU A 695 39.58 26.01 -27.95
C GLU A 695 38.88 27.09 -27.06
N SER A 696 38.94 26.93 -25.72
CA SER A 696 39.19 28.05 -24.76
C SER A 696 38.01 28.98 -24.34
N LYS A 697 38.10 29.78 -23.25
CA LYS A 697 39.20 29.98 -22.26
C LYS A 697 38.73 30.56 -20.90
N ALA A 698 39.57 30.36 -19.87
CA ALA A 698 39.77 31.18 -18.65
C ALA A 698 38.63 31.23 -17.59
N ALA A 699 38.89 31.30 -16.28
CA ALA A 699 40.10 31.22 -15.43
C ALA A 699 39.68 30.59 -14.06
N GLU A 700 40.47 29.84 -13.27
CA GLU A 700 41.72 30.20 -12.52
C GLU A 700 41.57 31.43 -11.60
N LYS A 701 42.10 31.57 -10.37
CA LYS A 701 42.89 30.76 -9.37
C LYS A 701 42.84 31.53 -8.01
N SER A 702 43.23 31.06 -6.81
CA SER A 702 43.61 29.74 -6.25
C SER A 702 43.70 29.79 -4.70
N ALA A 703 43.45 28.64 -4.05
CA ALA A 703 44.02 28.05 -2.82
C ALA A 703 44.77 28.86 -1.72
N GLN A 704 44.56 28.43 -0.46
CA GLN A 704 45.47 28.47 0.72
C GLN A 704 45.83 29.88 1.28
N GLU A 705 46.35 30.08 2.50
CA GLU A 705 46.96 29.17 3.50
C GLU A 705 46.83 29.70 4.96
N GLU A 706 46.97 28.78 5.94
CA GLU A 706 47.49 28.95 7.33
C GLU A 706 46.95 29.97 8.37
N SER A 707 47.18 29.59 9.64
CA SER A 707 46.94 30.33 10.89
C SER A 707 48.19 31.08 11.39
N PRO A 708 48.02 32.08 12.28
CA PRO A 708 48.83 32.07 13.51
C PRO A 708 48.04 32.41 14.80
N LYS A 709 48.76 32.45 15.93
CA LYS A 709 48.27 32.50 17.34
C LYS A 709 48.34 33.91 17.94
N GLU A 710 47.66 34.08 19.09
CA GLU A 710 47.87 35.09 20.15
C GLU A 710 47.68 36.58 19.72
N ASP A 711 46.96 37.42 20.47
CA ASP A 711 47.28 37.76 21.86
C ASP A 711 46.11 38.22 22.77
N ALA A 712 46.45 38.35 24.05
CA ALA A 712 45.73 38.64 25.29
C ALA A 712 44.56 39.68 25.42
N GLN A 713 43.65 39.37 26.36
CA GLN A 713 43.01 40.23 27.39
C GLN A 713 42.00 41.35 27.01
N ASN A 714 40.70 41.16 27.36
CA ASN A 714 39.95 41.96 28.38
C ASN A 714 38.44 41.61 28.50
N GLU A 715 38.06 40.43 29.02
CA GLU A 715 36.66 40.13 29.43
C GLU A 715 36.61 39.27 30.70
N ASP A 716 36.66 39.90 31.88
CA ASP A 716 36.69 39.16 33.18
C ASP A 716 35.90 39.86 34.31
N LYS A 717 34.81 40.56 33.96
CA LYS A 717 33.93 41.27 34.93
C LYS A 717 32.41 41.22 34.65
N ALA A 718 31.95 40.44 33.68
CA ALA A 718 30.53 40.10 33.58
C ALA A 718 30.19 38.97 34.57
N SER A 719 29.03 39.02 35.22
CA SER A 719 28.40 37.82 35.79
C SER A 719 27.87 37.00 34.63
N LEU A 720 28.04 35.69 34.68
CA LEU A 720 27.47 34.79 33.69
C LEU A 720 25.97 34.61 33.97
N LEU A 721 25.59 34.41 35.24
CA LEU A 721 24.18 34.28 35.66
C LEU A 721 23.44 35.62 35.60
N GLN A 722 22.21 35.62 35.06
CA GLN A 722 21.40 36.83 34.83
C GLN A 722 20.14 36.92 35.69
N SER A 723 19.59 35.79 36.13
CA SER A 723 18.33 35.76 36.89
C SER A 723 18.49 36.35 38.29
N ASP A 724 17.46 37.06 38.77
CA ASP A 724 17.44 37.68 40.11
C ASP A 724 17.57 36.68 41.27
N VAL A 725 17.46 35.38 41.02
CA VAL A 725 17.57 34.32 42.05
C VAL A 725 18.97 33.73 42.13
N LEU A 726 19.62 33.49 40.98
CA LEU A 726 20.88 32.72 40.94
C LEU A 726 22.12 33.61 40.87
N LYS A 727 22.03 34.79 40.24
CA LYS A 727 23.15 35.74 40.15
C LYS A 727 23.73 36.29 41.47
N PRO A 728 23.04 36.30 42.63
CA PRO A 728 23.64 36.85 43.85
C PRO A 728 24.72 35.97 44.49
N SER A 729 24.86 34.70 44.09
CA SER A 729 25.82 33.77 44.72
C SER A 729 27.13 33.66 43.94
N GLU A 730 28.24 33.98 44.61
CA GLU A 730 29.58 33.80 44.04
C GLU A 730 29.93 32.35 43.73
N GLU A 731 29.45 31.38 44.52
CA GLU A 731 29.76 29.95 44.29
C GLU A 731 28.95 29.37 43.13
N LEU A 732 27.70 29.80 42.96
CA LEU A 732 26.93 29.48 41.74
C LEU A 732 27.54 30.15 40.50
N GLU A 733 27.98 31.41 40.61
CA GLU A 733 28.68 32.11 39.52
C GLU A 733 30.04 31.43 39.17
N LYS A 734 30.80 30.95 40.16
CA LYS A 734 32.00 30.12 39.95
C LYS A 734 31.65 28.79 39.29
N LEU A 735 30.55 28.13 39.68
CA LEU A 735 30.09 26.89 39.04
C LEU A 735 29.66 27.12 37.58
N ALA A 736 28.99 28.23 37.30
CA ALA A 736 28.63 28.67 35.95
C ALA A 736 29.89 28.94 35.10
N LYS A 737 30.96 29.47 35.70
CA LYS A 737 32.30 29.61 35.11
C LYS A 737 33.18 28.35 35.15
N LYS A 738 32.64 27.20 35.58
CA LYS A 738 33.33 25.89 35.69
C LYS A 738 34.50 25.85 36.69
N GLN A 739 34.53 26.78 37.64
CA GLN A 739 35.57 26.94 38.67
C GLN A 739 35.21 26.26 40.00
N ALA A 740 33.93 25.94 40.24
CA ALA A 740 33.45 25.25 41.44
C ALA A 740 32.91 23.84 41.14
N SER A 741 32.73 23.03 42.20
CA SER A 741 32.19 21.66 42.11
C SER A 741 30.66 21.63 42.08
N ALA A 742 30.09 20.67 41.34
CA ALA A 742 28.64 20.52 41.18
C ALA A 742 27.90 20.12 42.47
N PHE A 743 26.70 20.66 42.68
CA PHE A 743 25.83 20.32 43.81
C PHE A 743 25.04 19.04 43.53
N ARG A 744 24.93 18.18 44.55
CA ARG A 744 24.28 16.87 44.48
C ARG A 744 23.72 16.49 45.85
N LYS A 745 23.05 15.33 45.93
CA LYS A 745 22.47 14.83 47.18
C LYS A 745 23.48 14.83 48.33
N GLY A 746 23.12 15.47 49.45
CA GLY A 746 23.97 15.61 50.64
C GLY A 746 24.81 16.89 50.69
N ASN A 747 24.79 17.74 49.65
CA ASN A 747 25.19 19.14 49.80
C ASN A 747 24.14 19.91 50.63
N ASN A 748 24.58 20.86 51.45
CA ASN A 748 23.72 21.75 52.23
C ASN A 748 24.30 23.17 52.16
N GLY A 749 23.47 24.21 52.07
CA GLY A 749 23.96 25.59 52.02
C GLY A 749 22.95 26.62 51.49
N GLU A 750 23.36 27.88 51.45
CA GLU A 750 22.56 28.99 50.92
C GLU A 750 22.34 28.85 49.40
N GLU A 751 23.35 28.38 48.68
CA GLU A 751 23.32 28.03 47.26
C GLU A 751 22.24 26.99 46.94
N VAL A 752 22.07 26.00 47.82
CA VAL A 752 21.04 24.96 47.69
C VAL A 752 19.66 25.57 47.88
N SER A 753 19.50 26.51 48.82
CA SER A 753 18.26 27.27 48.99
C SER A 753 17.94 28.13 47.76
N LEU A 754 18.93 28.76 47.13
CA LEU A 754 18.73 29.52 45.87
C LEU A 754 18.32 28.61 44.70
N ILE A 755 18.92 27.43 44.57
CA ILE A 755 18.51 26.39 43.60
C ILE A 755 17.06 25.94 43.86
N GLN A 756 16.68 25.71 45.13
CA GLN A 756 15.29 25.38 45.50
C GLN A 756 14.33 26.54 45.17
N GLN A 757 14.70 27.79 45.46
CA GLN A 757 13.89 28.97 45.14
C GLN A 757 13.68 29.16 43.63
N ALA A 758 14.67 28.83 42.81
CA ALA A 758 14.53 28.83 41.36
C ALA A 758 13.45 27.83 40.90
N LEU A 759 13.53 26.58 41.39
CA LEU A 759 12.55 25.53 41.12
C LEU A 759 11.13 25.89 41.61
N ILE A 760 11.02 26.54 42.78
CA ILE A 760 9.73 26.98 43.34
C ILE A 760 9.09 28.07 42.47
N LYS A 761 9.86 29.01 41.91
CA LYS A 761 9.34 29.96 40.91
C LYS A 761 8.80 29.23 39.67
N MET A 762 9.51 28.20 39.21
CA MET A 762 9.13 27.31 38.11
C MET A 762 8.01 26.29 38.47
N LYS A 763 7.37 26.40 39.64
CA LYS A 763 6.22 25.59 40.09
C LYS A 763 6.50 24.13 40.47
N PHE A 764 7.74 23.77 40.79
CA PHE A 764 8.02 22.49 41.45
C PHE A 764 7.56 22.49 42.93
N ASP A 765 7.00 21.37 43.42
CA ASP A 765 6.59 21.20 44.83
C ASP A 765 7.80 21.01 45.76
N LEU A 766 8.36 22.12 46.24
CA LEU A 766 9.50 22.15 47.14
C LEU A 766 9.31 23.20 48.24
N GLN A 767 10.06 23.01 49.32
CA GLN A 767 10.40 24.04 50.29
C GLN A 767 11.87 24.43 50.09
N ALA A 768 12.19 25.71 50.28
CA ALA A 768 13.57 26.18 50.29
C ALA A 768 14.14 26.04 51.71
N ASP A 769 14.64 24.84 52.03
CA ASP A 769 15.18 24.47 53.35
C ASP A 769 16.73 24.43 53.38
N GLY A 770 17.39 24.46 52.23
CA GLY A 770 18.85 24.42 52.10
C GLY A 770 19.47 23.02 52.11
N ASP A 771 18.67 21.94 52.15
CA ASP A 771 19.13 20.55 52.05
C ASP A 771 18.96 20.03 50.60
N PHE A 772 20.04 19.51 50.02
CA PHE A 772 19.95 18.75 48.77
C PHE A 772 19.47 17.32 49.08
N GLY A 773 18.25 17.21 49.59
CA GLY A 773 17.59 15.97 49.93
C GLY A 773 17.03 15.23 48.70
N ASN A 774 16.26 14.16 48.95
CA ASN A 774 15.60 13.40 47.87
C ASN A 774 14.66 14.28 47.03
N LYS A 775 13.87 15.16 47.67
CA LYS A 775 12.94 16.06 46.95
C LYS A 775 13.69 16.99 45.98
N THR A 776 14.75 17.65 46.47
CA THR A 776 15.61 18.54 45.68
C THR A 776 16.24 17.79 44.48
N LYS A 777 16.73 16.55 44.70
CA LYS A 777 17.24 15.71 43.60
C LYS A 777 16.17 15.42 42.55
N THR A 778 14.98 14.97 42.96
CA THR A 778 13.91 14.60 42.02
C THR A 778 13.34 15.78 41.25
N ALA A 779 13.27 16.98 41.86
CA ALA A 779 12.91 18.19 41.12
C ALA A 779 13.98 18.59 40.09
N ILE A 780 15.28 18.41 40.39
CA ILE A 780 16.35 18.60 39.39
C ILE A 780 16.28 17.55 38.27
N GLU A 781 16.02 16.27 38.58
CA GLU A 781 15.81 15.22 37.57
C GLU A 781 14.62 15.53 36.65
N GLN A 782 13.50 16.01 37.22
CA GLN A 782 12.33 16.45 36.45
C GLN A 782 12.66 17.67 35.58
N PHE A 783 13.36 18.67 36.11
CA PHE A 783 13.81 19.83 35.34
C PHE A 783 14.75 19.43 34.19
N GLN A 784 15.79 18.64 34.46
CA GLN A 784 16.72 18.08 33.45
C GLN A 784 16.01 17.27 32.37
N LYS A 785 14.89 16.60 32.68
CA LYS A 785 14.08 15.81 31.74
C LYS A 785 13.07 16.66 30.94
N SER A 786 12.57 17.76 31.50
CA SER A 786 11.39 18.47 30.99
C SER A 786 11.66 19.85 30.40
N TYR A 787 12.79 20.49 30.73
CA TYR A 787 13.17 21.77 30.15
C TYR A 787 13.83 21.57 28.77
N GLN A 788 13.47 22.42 27.81
CA GLN A 788 14.20 22.59 26.55
C GLN A 788 14.71 24.03 26.48
N PRO A 789 16.00 24.26 26.19
CA PRO A 789 16.57 25.59 26.19
C PRO A 789 16.01 26.44 25.05
N SER A 790 15.90 27.74 25.33
CA SER A 790 15.63 28.75 24.30
C SER A 790 16.91 29.24 23.64
N HIS A 791 18.06 29.05 24.31
CA HIS A 791 19.37 29.63 23.97
C HIS A 791 19.37 31.17 23.86
N GLN A 792 18.36 31.84 24.43
CA GLN A 792 18.27 33.31 24.46
C GLN A 792 19.12 33.95 25.55
N THR A 793 19.37 33.23 26.65
CA THR A 793 20.22 33.71 27.76
C THR A 793 21.60 33.03 27.71
N HIS A 794 21.67 31.74 27.41
CA HIS A 794 22.90 30.93 27.51
C HIS A 794 23.21 30.15 26.23
N PRO A 795 23.91 30.76 25.25
CA PRO A 795 24.25 30.10 23.98
C PRO A 795 25.23 28.93 24.14
N SER A 796 25.94 28.82 25.27
CA SER A 796 26.88 27.75 25.57
C SER A 796 26.28 26.59 26.40
N TYR A 797 24.97 26.63 26.69
CA TYR A 797 24.31 25.58 27.46
C TYR A 797 24.13 24.28 26.66
N CYS A 798 24.24 23.14 27.36
CA CYS A 798 23.84 21.82 26.87
C CYS A 798 23.12 21.03 27.97
N ILE A 799 22.04 20.32 27.61
CA ILE A 799 21.37 19.36 28.49
C ILE A 799 22.38 18.25 28.81
N GLY A 800 22.74 18.11 30.09
CA GLY A 800 23.62 17.06 30.59
C GLY A 800 22.92 15.72 30.72
N SER A 801 23.54 14.80 31.45
CA SER A 801 22.84 13.57 31.88
C SER A 801 21.71 13.93 32.86
N ILE A 802 20.59 13.19 32.81
CA ILE A 802 19.51 13.30 33.79
C ILE A 802 19.93 12.52 35.04
N ASP A 803 20.70 13.17 35.90
CA ASP A 803 21.44 12.57 37.02
C ASP A 803 21.04 13.13 38.40
N GLY A 804 20.26 14.23 38.43
CA GLY A 804 19.92 14.93 39.66
C GLY A 804 21.05 15.78 40.23
N ILE A 805 22.03 16.16 39.41
CA ILE A 805 23.22 16.94 39.78
C ILE A 805 23.17 18.32 39.13
N VAL A 806 23.32 19.37 39.95
CA VAL A 806 23.47 20.74 39.46
C VAL A 806 24.94 21.01 39.18
N GLY A 807 25.36 20.63 37.98
CA GLY A 807 26.62 21.10 37.37
C GLY A 807 26.42 22.37 36.55
N GLN A 808 27.50 22.84 35.91
CA GLN A 808 27.53 24.05 35.07
C GLN A 808 26.34 24.13 34.10
N GLY A 809 26.08 23.07 33.33
CA GLY A 809 24.95 23.03 32.39
C GLY A 809 23.60 23.21 33.10
N THR A 810 23.26 22.32 34.04
CA THR A 810 22.00 22.37 34.81
C THR A 810 21.75 23.75 35.42
N LEU A 811 22.80 24.42 35.92
CA LEU A 811 22.69 25.75 36.51
C LEU A 811 22.37 26.85 35.48
N LEU A 812 23.04 26.84 34.32
CA LEU A 812 22.74 27.79 33.23
C LEU A 812 21.30 27.60 32.69
N ALA A 813 20.81 26.37 32.64
CA ALA A 813 19.40 26.11 32.29
C ALA A 813 18.41 26.64 33.34
N LEU A 814 18.69 26.46 34.63
CA LEU A 814 17.83 27.05 35.69
C LEU A 814 17.80 28.58 35.59
N ASP A 815 18.89 29.21 35.16
CA ASP A 815 18.98 30.65 34.94
C ASP A 815 18.20 31.11 33.69
N GLU A 816 18.35 30.43 32.55
CA GLU A 816 17.56 30.71 31.32
C GLU A 816 16.06 30.46 31.54
N ALA A 817 15.68 29.35 32.18
CA ALA A 817 14.30 29.02 32.49
C ALA A 817 13.62 30.06 33.40
N LEU A 818 14.36 30.68 34.33
CA LEU A 818 13.88 31.79 35.15
C LEU A 818 13.69 33.08 34.36
N MET A 819 14.57 33.38 33.40
CA MET A 819 14.48 34.56 32.54
C MET A 819 13.33 34.44 31.52
N ASP A 820 13.15 33.25 30.95
CA ASP A 820 12.07 32.92 30.02
C ASP A 820 10.68 32.82 30.69
N GLY A 821 10.63 32.80 32.03
CA GLY A 821 9.39 32.63 32.80
C GLY A 821 8.79 31.22 32.67
N TRP A 822 9.61 30.20 32.42
CA TRP A 822 9.19 28.82 32.23
C TRP A 822 8.56 28.24 33.50
N VAL A 823 7.56 27.36 33.33
CA VAL A 823 6.89 26.66 34.43
C VAL A 823 6.71 25.18 34.11
N TYR A 824 6.91 24.35 35.12
CA TYR A 824 6.68 22.91 35.02
C TYR A 824 5.17 22.61 34.91
N LEU A 825 4.80 21.83 33.90
CA LEU A 825 3.45 21.30 33.72
C LEU A 825 3.46 19.78 33.90
N LEU A 826 2.70 19.30 34.87
CA LEU A 826 2.54 17.89 35.19
C LEU A 826 1.87 17.12 34.04
N ILE A 827 0.89 17.75 33.39
CA ILE A 827 0.21 17.27 32.20
C ILE A 827 0.53 18.26 31.09
N THR A 828 1.23 17.81 30.05
CA THR A 828 1.64 18.67 28.93
C THR A 828 0.63 18.66 27.78
N LYS A 829 0.67 19.70 26.95
CA LYS A 829 -0.03 19.76 25.65
C LYS A 829 0.15 18.49 24.82
N ASP A 830 1.37 17.96 24.82
CA ASP A 830 1.76 16.76 24.08
C ASP A 830 1.14 15.47 24.62
N MET A 831 0.89 15.38 25.93
CA MET A 831 0.20 14.23 26.55
C MET A 831 -1.29 14.21 26.20
N LEU A 832 -1.93 15.39 26.15
CA LEU A 832 -3.31 15.52 25.65
C LEU A 832 -3.41 15.18 24.16
N ASN A 833 -2.52 15.76 23.34
CA ASN A 833 -2.47 15.48 21.91
C ASN A 833 -2.18 14.01 21.58
N ALA A 834 -1.50 13.27 22.47
CA ALA A 834 -1.26 11.83 22.31
C ALA A 834 -2.50 10.97 22.51
N VAL A 835 -3.43 11.33 23.40
CA VAL A 835 -4.71 10.62 23.55
C VAL A 835 -5.74 11.07 22.53
N CYS A 836 -5.79 12.36 22.25
CA CYS A 836 -6.77 12.98 21.36
C CYS A 836 -6.11 14.17 20.63
N PRO A 837 -5.89 14.07 19.31
CA PRO A 837 -5.29 15.15 18.53
C PRO A 837 -5.98 16.50 18.75
N ASN A 838 -5.19 17.56 18.81
CA ASN A 838 -5.60 18.96 19.03
C ASN A 838 -6.27 19.26 20.39
N SER A 839 -6.47 18.27 21.27
CA SER A 839 -7.06 18.52 22.60
C SER A 839 -6.14 19.33 23.53
N GLY A 840 -4.83 19.28 23.29
CA GLY A 840 -3.83 20.11 23.98
C GLY A 840 -3.81 21.57 23.54
N ASP A 841 -4.59 21.97 22.53
CA ASP A 841 -4.84 23.39 22.21
C ASP A 841 -5.95 24.00 23.07
N ASN A 842 -6.75 23.19 23.76
CA ASN A 842 -7.72 23.68 24.74
C ASN A 842 -6.99 24.06 26.05
N LYS A 843 -6.60 25.33 26.14
CA LYS A 843 -5.92 25.86 27.32
C LYS A 843 -6.73 25.71 28.62
N GLU A 844 -8.05 25.93 28.60
CA GLU A 844 -8.85 25.83 29.83
C GLU A 844 -8.88 24.39 30.37
N LEU A 845 -8.94 23.38 29.49
CA LEU A 845 -8.81 21.97 29.86
C LEU A 845 -7.41 21.66 30.42
N LEU A 846 -6.35 22.14 29.76
CA LEU A 846 -4.97 21.91 30.17
C LEU A 846 -4.66 22.56 31.54
N ASP A 847 -5.04 23.82 31.73
CA ASP A 847 -4.90 24.56 32.98
C ASP A 847 -5.71 23.91 34.10
N SER A 848 -6.95 23.46 33.82
CA SER A 848 -7.81 22.81 34.80
C SER A 848 -7.31 21.42 35.21
N LEU A 849 -6.80 20.62 34.28
CA LEU A 849 -6.16 19.34 34.58
C LEU A 849 -4.93 19.52 35.47
N ASN A 850 -4.05 20.49 35.16
CA ASN A 850 -2.89 20.79 36.01
C ASN A 850 -3.30 21.39 37.38
N LYS A 851 -4.42 22.12 37.46
CA LYS A 851 -4.98 22.66 38.73
C LYS A 851 -5.52 21.57 39.66
N TYR A 852 -6.17 20.54 39.12
CA TYR A 852 -6.92 19.57 39.92
C TYR A 852 -6.29 18.19 40.04
N CYS A 853 -5.55 17.69 39.04
CA CYS A 853 -4.92 16.36 39.12
C CYS A 853 -3.98 16.21 40.35
N PRO A 854 -3.08 17.17 40.66
CA PRO A 854 -2.26 17.10 41.87
C PRO A 854 -3.08 17.08 43.17
N LYS A 855 -4.15 17.90 43.25
CA LYS A 855 -5.02 18.01 44.44
C LYS A 855 -5.71 16.69 44.83
N TYR A 856 -5.84 15.75 43.89
CA TYR A 856 -6.45 14.44 44.10
C TYR A 856 -5.45 13.29 43.90
N GLU A 857 -4.15 13.58 44.03
CA GLU A 857 -3.04 12.62 43.93
C GLU A 857 -3.01 11.88 42.56
N ILE A 858 -3.39 12.57 41.48
CA ILE A 858 -3.25 12.08 40.10
C ILE A 858 -1.97 12.71 39.52
N ASP A 859 -0.86 12.36 40.14
CA ASP A 859 0.42 13.08 40.14
C ASP A 859 1.62 12.22 39.70
N THR A 860 1.52 10.90 39.79
CA THR A 860 2.55 10.01 39.24
C THR A 860 2.35 9.81 37.73
N PRO A 861 3.43 9.69 36.94
CA PRO A 861 3.36 9.44 35.50
C PRO A 861 2.37 8.33 35.07
N ILE A 862 2.29 7.25 35.86
CA ILE A 862 1.41 6.11 35.59
C ILE A 862 -0.07 6.38 35.97
N ARG A 863 -0.33 7.09 37.09
CA ARG A 863 -1.69 7.53 37.46
C ARG A 863 -2.25 8.49 36.41
N ILE A 864 -1.42 9.40 35.89
CA ILE A 864 -1.76 10.34 34.81
C ILE A 864 -2.07 9.60 33.51
N ALA A 865 -1.27 8.59 33.14
CA ALA A 865 -1.51 7.80 31.93
C ALA A 865 -2.87 7.08 31.95
N HIS A 866 -3.24 6.49 33.10
CA HIS A 866 -4.56 5.87 33.29
C HIS A 866 -5.70 6.90 33.31
N PHE A 867 -5.52 8.02 34.02
CA PHE A 867 -6.56 9.04 34.13
C PHE A 867 -6.87 9.65 32.76
N LEU A 868 -5.86 10.16 32.07
CA LEU A 868 -6.03 10.81 30.76
C LEU A 868 -6.59 9.86 29.71
N SER A 869 -6.16 8.59 29.65
CA SER A 869 -6.68 7.63 28.66
C SER A 869 -8.16 7.31 28.89
N GLN A 870 -8.56 7.14 30.15
CA GLN A 870 -9.92 6.83 30.56
C GLN A 870 -10.87 8.03 30.37
N ILE A 871 -10.48 9.25 30.76
CA ILE A 871 -11.34 10.44 30.56
C ILE A 871 -11.44 10.83 29.08
N ALA A 872 -10.37 10.62 28.29
CA ALA A 872 -10.36 10.85 26.85
C ALA A 872 -11.21 9.83 26.07
N HIS A 873 -11.61 8.72 26.69
CA HIS A 873 -12.62 7.80 26.15
C HIS A 873 -14.04 8.25 26.50
N GLU A 874 -14.38 8.38 27.80
CA GLU A 874 -15.76 8.66 28.24
C GLU A 874 -16.35 9.95 27.68
N SER A 875 -15.50 10.96 27.45
CA SER A 875 -15.90 12.25 26.90
C SER A 875 -15.87 12.33 25.37
N GLY A 876 -15.56 11.23 24.67
CA GLY A 876 -15.40 11.22 23.22
C GLY A 876 -14.34 12.22 22.76
N CYS A 877 -13.11 12.11 23.27
CA CYS A 877 -12.05 13.10 23.10
C CYS A 877 -12.47 14.52 23.53
N PHE A 878 -12.97 14.65 24.77
CA PHE A 878 -13.33 15.92 25.42
C PHE A 878 -14.46 16.71 24.73
N SER A 879 -15.10 16.15 23.71
CA SER A 879 -16.16 16.81 22.93
C SER A 879 -17.58 16.60 23.49
N SER A 880 -17.77 15.64 24.39
CA SER A 880 -19.08 15.23 24.90
C SER A 880 -19.12 15.14 26.43
N LEU A 881 -19.50 16.26 27.06
CA LEU A 881 -19.63 16.40 28.53
C LEU A 881 -21.03 16.03 29.06
N ILE A 882 -21.92 15.50 28.21
CA ILE A 882 -23.31 15.14 28.54
C ILE A 882 -23.65 13.82 27.87
N GLU A 883 -24.31 12.91 28.59
CA GLU A 883 -24.78 11.65 28.01
C GLU A 883 -25.77 11.91 26.86
N GLY A 884 -25.41 11.45 25.66
CA GLY A 884 -26.20 11.60 24.44
C GLY A 884 -27.56 10.90 24.56
N SER A 885 -28.64 11.61 24.25
CA SER A 885 -30.02 11.14 24.47
C SER A 885 -30.67 10.47 23.25
N ASN A 886 -30.12 10.63 22.04
CA ASN A 886 -30.77 10.23 20.78
C ASN A 886 -30.63 8.72 20.44
N TYR A 887 -30.98 7.82 21.36
CA TYR A 887 -30.90 6.37 21.12
C TYR A 887 -31.90 5.89 20.05
N SER A 888 -31.45 4.95 19.23
CA SER A 888 -32.37 4.10 18.45
C SER A 888 -33.00 3.04 19.35
N HIS A 889 -34.13 2.47 18.92
CA HIS A 889 -34.80 1.39 19.66
C HIS A 889 -33.85 0.22 19.99
N MET A 890 -33.06 -0.25 19.01
CA MET A 890 -32.09 -1.32 19.21
C MET A 890 -30.92 -0.90 20.10
N ALA A 891 -30.39 0.32 19.95
CA ALA A 891 -29.30 0.81 20.81
C ALA A 891 -29.75 0.93 22.28
N ALA A 892 -30.98 1.38 22.53
CA ALA A 892 -31.56 1.40 23.88
C ALA A 892 -31.77 -0.03 24.43
N LYS A 893 -32.17 -0.99 23.59
CA LYS A 893 -32.33 -2.41 23.97
C LYS A 893 -31.01 -3.11 24.29
N ILE A 894 -29.90 -2.65 23.70
CA ILE A 894 -28.55 -3.13 24.01
C ILE A 894 -28.01 -2.43 25.28
N LYS A 895 -28.07 -1.10 25.36
CA LYS A 895 -27.43 -0.34 26.46
C LYS A 895 -28.15 -0.49 27.81
N PHE A 896 -29.49 -0.51 27.83
CA PHE A 896 -30.24 -0.38 29.08
C PHE A 896 -31.03 -1.66 29.41
N SER A 897 -30.53 -2.47 30.35
CA SER A 897 -31.20 -3.72 30.78
C SER A 897 -32.65 -3.51 31.22
N LYS A 898 -32.96 -2.40 31.92
CA LYS A 898 -34.34 -2.05 32.34
C LYS A 898 -35.26 -1.79 31.14
N TYR A 899 -34.74 -1.21 30.05
CA TYR A 899 -35.45 -1.07 28.78
C TYR A 899 -35.58 -2.41 28.05
N LYS A 900 -34.53 -3.22 28.03
CA LYS A 900 -34.57 -4.57 27.45
C LYS A 900 -35.68 -5.42 28.06
N TYR A 901 -35.74 -5.52 29.39
CA TYR A 901 -36.80 -6.27 30.09
C TYR A 901 -38.20 -5.73 29.81
N TYR A 902 -38.37 -4.41 29.65
CA TYR A 902 -39.65 -3.84 29.21
C TYR A 902 -40.00 -4.26 27.78
N VAL A 903 -39.07 -4.16 26.84
CA VAL A 903 -39.32 -4.52 25.43
C VAL A 903 -39.59 -6.03 25.28
N ASP A 904 -38.83 -6.87 25.98
CA ASP A 904 -38.98 -8.33 25.94
C ASP A 904 -40.23 -8.84 26.68
N SER A 905 -40.94 -7.98 27.44
CA SER A 905 -42.25 -8.30 28.05
C SER A 905 -43.46 -7.83 27.24
N LEU A 906 -43.25 -7.10 26.13
CA LEU A 906 -44.32 -6.69 25.22
C LEU A 906 -44.84 -7.88 24.41
N LYS A 907 -46.18 -8.06 24.36
CA LYS A 907 -46.80 -9.04 23.48
C LYS A 907 -46.62 -8.63 22.00
N PRO A 908 -46.51 -9.58 21.04
CA PRO A 908 -46.47 -9.26 19.62
C PRO A 908 -47.61 -8.31 19.22
N GLY A 909 -47.30 -7.25 18.48
CA GLY A 909 -48.25 -6.19 18.09
C GLY A 909 -48.51 -5.10 19.14
N SER A 910 -47.88 -5.14 20.32
CA SER A 910 -48.01 -4.07 21.32
C SER A 910 -47.16 -2.85 20.97
N ASN A 911 -47.73 -1.64 21.05
CA ASN A 911 -46.98 -0.40 20.90
C ASN A 911 -46.01 -0.18 22.08
N ASN A 912 -44.74 0.05 21.78
CA ASN A 912 -43.71 0.41 22.74
C ASN A 912 -43.86 1.89 23.12
N LYS A 913 -44.20 2.20 24.39
CA LYS A 913 -44.54 3.57 24.82
C LYS A 913 -43.41 4.59 24.63
N PHE A 914 -42.17 4.12 24.53
CA PHE A 914 -40.97 4.93 24.39
C PHE A 914 -40.49 5.10 22.95
N ILE A 915 -41.16 4.55 21.93
CA ILE A 915 -40.81 4.84 20.53
C ILE A 915 -41.44 6.18 20.11
N ARG A 916 -40.69 6.98 19.34
CA ARG A 916 -41.16 8.25 18.79
C ARG A 916 -42.21 8.03 17.70
N GLU A 917 -43.31 8.77 17.78
CA GLU A 917 -44.41 8.72 16.79
C GLU A 917 -43.97 9.35 15.45
N ASP A 918 -43.12 10.37 15.49
CA ASP A 918 -42.55 11.03 14.31
C ASP A 918 -41.34 10.30 13.73
N ASN A 919 -40.72 9.38 14.49
CA ASN A 919 -39.59 8.58 14.03
C ASN A 919 -39.54 7.22 14.76
N PRO A 920 -40.18 6.17 14.21
CA PRO A 920 -40.24 4.85 14.84
C PRO A 920 -38.90 4.16 15.11
N ALA A 921 -37.80 4.64 14.51
CA ALA A 921 -36.45 4.11 14.77
C ALA A 921 -35.81 4.68 16.05
N ARG A 922 -36.34 5.78 16.62
CA ARG A 922 -35.76 6.51 17.75
C ARG A 922 -36.63 6.46 19.01
N CYS A 923 -36.00 6.58 20.17
CA CYS A 923 -36.69 6.64 21.45
C CYS A 923 -37.13 8.06 21.83
N LYS A 924 -38.23 8.17 22.58
CA LYS A 924 -38.73 9.41 23.19
C LYS A 924 -37.82 9.86 24.32
N GLN A 925 -37.66 11.18 24.44
CA GLN A 925 -36.90 11.85 25.49
C GLN A 925 -37.73 13.01 26.03
N PRO A 926 -37.77 13.24 27.36
CA PRO A 926 -36.94 12.62 28.41
C PRO A 926 -37.35 11.21 28.86
N ASP A 927 -38.48 10.70 28.36
CA ASP A 927 -39.18 9.49 28.87
C ASP A 927 -38.27 8.27 29.06
N LEU A 928 -37.41 7.94 28.08
CA LEU A 928 -36.52 6.79 28.17
C LEU A 928 -35.59 6.90 29.39
N PHE A 929 -34.99 8.07 29.63
CA PHE A 929 -34.04 8.28 30.73
C PHE A 929 -34.74 8.26 32.09
N ASN A 930 -35.90 8.91 32.19
CA ASN A 930 -36.76 8.84 33.38
C ASN A 930 -37.16 7.39 33.71
N PHE A 931 -37.40 6.56 32.69
CA PHE A 931 -37.65 5.14 32.92
C PHE A 931 -36.38 4.37 33.30
N VAL A 932 -35.28 4.43 32.54
CA VAL A 932 -34.12 3.56 32.78
C VAL A 932 -33.37 3.88 34.08
N TYR A 933 -33.38 5.15 34.52
CA TYR A 933 -32.67 5.60 35.73
C TYR A 933 -33.55 5.86 36.97
N SER A 934 -34.88 5.70 36.89
CA SER A 934 -35.76 5.83 38.07
C SER A 934 -35.53 4.76 39.12
N ASN A 935 -35.71 5.14 40.39
CA ASN A 935 -35.50 4.33 41.60
C ASN A 935 -34.06 3.78 41.69
N SER A 936 -33.06 4.59 41.34
CA SER A 936 -31.63 4.22 41.39
C SER A 936 -30.73 5.43 41.65
N ASN A 937 -29.63 5.25 42.38
CA ASN A 937 -28.62 6.28 42.67
C ASN A 937 -29.19 7.64 43.14
N GLY A 938 -30.20 7.60 44.02
CA GLY A 938 -30.86 8.79 44.58
C GLY A 938 -31.99 9.37 43.72
N ASN A 939 -32.19 8.88 42.50
CA ASN A 939 -33.30 9.30 41.65
C ASN A 939 -34.63 8.72 42.13
N GLY A 940 -35.68 9.54 42.14
CA GLY A 940 -37.06 9.12 42.36
C GLY A 940 -37.67 8.27 41.23
N ASP A 941 -39.00 8.21 41.19
CA ASP A 941 -39.75 7.40 40.22
C ASP A 941 -39.71 7.96 38.78
N GLU A 942 -40.37 7.28 37.84
CA GLU A 942 -40.44 7.72 36.43
C GLU A 942 -41.08 9.13 36.28
N LYS A 943 -41.92 9.55 37.24
CA LYS A 943 -42.61 10.86 37.22
C LYS A 943 -41.78 12.00 37.79
N SER A 944 -40.81 11.71 38.67
CA SER A 944 -39.94 12.72 39.31
C SER A 944 -39.13 13.57 38.34
N GLY A 945 -38.84 13.06 37.13
CA GLY A 945 -37.92 13.69 36.18
C GLY A 945 -36.43 13.58 36.56
N ASP A 946 -36.11 12.95 37.69
CA ASP A 946 -34.72 12.81 38.18
C ASP A 946 -33.83 12.04 37.19
N GLY A 947 -34.38 11.02 36.51
CA GLY A 947 -33.61 10.15 35.61
C GLY A 947 -33.02 10.85 34.38
N TYR A 948 -33.71 11.85 33.82
CA TYR A 948 -33.16 12.72 32.78
C TYR A 948 -32.39 13.92 33.35
N THR A 949 -32.80 14.44 34.51
CA THR A 949 -32.14 15.59 35.18
C THR A 949 -30.70 15.24 35.59
N TYR A 950 -30.51 14.10 36.27
CA TYR A 950 -29.21 13.63 36.77
C TYR A 950 -28.60 12.54 35.87
N ARG A 951 -28.86 12.60 34.55
CA ARG A 951 -28.14 11.81 33.54
C ARG A 951 -26.66 12.17 33.48
N GLY A 952 -25.85 11.37 32.81
CA GLY A 952 -24.39 11.54 32.79
C GLY A 952 -23.92 12.96 32.42
N ARG A 953 -23.01 13.54 33.23
CA ARG A 953 -22.34 14.85 33.00
C ARG A 953 -20.88 14.84 33.44
N GLY A 954 -20.06 15.70 32.82
CA GLY A 954 -18.63 15.85 33.07
C GLY A 954 -17.78 14.95 32.17
N ILE A 955 -16.45 15.05 32.30
CA ILE A 955 -15.51 14.30 31.45
C ILE A 955 -15.54 12.79 31.79
N ILE A 956 -15.74 12.45 33.07
CA ILE A 956 -16.31 11.17 33.50
C ILE A 956 -17.78 11.42 33.79
N GLN A 957 -18.68 10.74 33.08
CA GLN A 957 -20.11 11.05 33.10
C GLN A 957 -20.79 10.60 34.41
N ILE A 958 -20.89 11.50 35.40
CA ILE A 958 -21.56 11.20 36.68
C ILE A 958 -23.09 11.15 36.51
N THR A 959 -23.67 10.01 36.87
CA THR A 959 -25.11 9.71 36.74
C THR A 959 -25.72 9.32 38.09
N GLY A 960 -26.86 9.91 38.41
CA GLY A 960 -27.64 9.70 39.64
C GLY A 960 -27.47 10.82 40.67
N LYS A 961 -28.60 11.29 41.21
CA LYS A 961 -28.73 12.42 42.17
C LYS A 961 -27.77 12.35 43.36
N ASP A 962 -27.49 11.16 43.89
CA ASP A 962 -26.55 10.96 45.01
C ASP A 962 -25.13 11.47 44.68
N LYS A 963 -24.68 11.33 43.43
CA LYS A 963 -23.36 11.81 42.99
C LYS A 963 -23.28 13.33 42.98
N TYR A 964 -24.37 14.01 42.63
CA TYR A 964 -24.45 15.47 42.63
C TYR A 964 -24.49 16.04 44.06
N TYR A 965 -25.17 15.37 45.00
CA TYR A 965 -25.07 15.68 46.43
C TYR A 965 -23.63 15.52 46.93
N LYS A 966 -22.97 14.40 46.60
CA LYS A 966 -21.60 14.14 47.04
C LYS A 966 -20.59 15.10 46.41
N PHE A 967 -20.78 15.50 45.15
CA PHE A 967 -19.94 16.52 44.51
C PHE A 967 -20.08 17.87 45.21
N THR A 968 -21.32 18.31 45.45
CA THR A 968 -21.63 19.55 46.19
C THR A 968 -20.93 19.57 47.55
N SER A 969 -20.95 18.45 48.29
CA SER A 969 -20.31 18.37 49.61
C SER A 969 -18.77 18.41 49.57
N VAL A 970 -18.13 17.86 48.54
CA VAL A 970 -16.66 17.82 48.44
C VAL A 970 -16.10 19.12 47.85
N HIS A 971 -16.71 19.62 46.77
CA HIS A 971 -16.29 20.85 46.11
C HIS A 971 -16.32 22.05 47.08
N ASN A 972 -17.43 22.24 47.81
CA ASN A 972 -17.59 23.35 48.75
C ASN A 972 -16.69 23.21 50.00
N GLY A 973 -16.25 21.98 50.33
CA GLY A 973 -15.27 21.75 51.40
C GLY A 973 -13.83 22.05 50.97
N ASN A 974 -13.50 21.79 49.71
CA ASN A 974 -12.17 22.00 49.14
C ASN A 974 -11.95 23.41 48.57
N ASN A 975 -13.03 24.12 48.23
CA ASN A 975 -13.03 25.44 47.62
C ASN A 975 -14.08 26.33 48.34
N PRO A 976 -13.84 26.75 49.60
CA PRO A 976 -14.83 27.50 50.38
C PRO A 976 -15.21 28.87 49.79
N ASP A 977 -14.35 29.41 48.91
CA ASP A 977 -14.56 30.67 48.20
C ASP A 977 -15.43 30.54 46.92
N ASP A 978 -15.78 29.31 46.49
CA ASP A 978 -16.69 29.02 45.37
C ASP A 978 -17.78 27.99 45.78
N PRO A 979 -18.72 28.36 46.68
CA PRO A 979 -19.75 27.43 47.15
C PRO A 979 -20.87 27.24 46.12
N GLN A 980 -20.91 26.07 45.49
CA GLN A 980 -21.89 25.71 44.45
C GLN A 980 -22.96 24.73 44.94
N ASN A 981 -24.02 24.50 44.15
CA ASN A 981 -25.00 23.44 44.40
C ASN A 981 -25.38 22.71 43.10
N PHE A 982 -24.68 21.60 42.85
CA PHE A 982 -24.83 20.79 41.65
C PHE A 982 -26.09 19.90 41.67
N VAL A 983 -26.84 19.85 42.78
CA VAL A 983 -28.16 19.18 42.80
C VAL A 983 -29.22 20.10 42.23
N ILE A 984 -29.17 21.39 42.57
CA ILE A 984 -30.09 22.39 41.99
C ILE A 984 -29.69 22.70 40.54
N ASN A 985 -28.39 22.87 40.28
CA ASN A 985 -27.84 23.24 38.97
C ASN A 985 -26.91 22.14 38.40
N PRO A 986 -27.42 20.93 38.05
CA PRO A 986 -26.57 19.83 37.60
C PRO A 986 -25.86 20.11 36.27
N ASN A 987 -26.36 21.03 35.44
CA ASN A 987 -25.71 21.39 34.18
C ASN A 987 -24.32 22.04 34.36
N LEU A 988 -24.01 22.66 35.50
CA LEU A 988 -22.71 23.27 35.77
C LEU A 988 -21.55 22.26 35.63
N VAL A 989 -21.81 20.97 35.91
CA VAL A 989 -20.88 19.84 35.74
C VAL A 989 -20.53 19.55 34.27
N SER A 990 -21.28 20.14 33.33
CA SER A 990 -21.08 20.01 31.87
C SER A 990 -20.90 21.35 31.14
N GLU A 991 -21.22 22.48 31.80
CA GLU A 991 -21.13 23.84 31.23
C GLU A 991 -19.85 24.57 31.68
N ASN A 992 -19.17 24.11 32.74
CA ASN A 992 -17.88 24.64 33.19
C ASN A 992 -16.83 23.51 33.25
N ILE A 993 -15.72 23.68 32.53
CA ILE A 993 -14.67 22.67 32.44
C ILE A 993 -13.99 22.38 33.78
N ASN A 994 -13.91 23.37 34.70
CA ASN A 994 -13.35 23.16 36.03
C ASN A 994 -14.17 22.19 36.86
N TYR A 995 -15.50 22.34 36.87
CA TYR A 995 -16.38 21.41 37.56
C TYR A 995 -16.41 20.05 36.83
N SER A 996 -16.25 20.03 35.50
CA SER A 996 -16.16 18.81 34.69
C SER A 996 -14.91 17.97 34.97
N VAL A 997 -13.76 18.62 35.21
CA VAL A 997 -12.48 18.00 35.60
C VAL A 997 -12.51 17.62 37.08
N GLU A 998 -12.90 18.54 37.97
CA GLU A 998 -12.90 18.28 39.42
C GLU A 998 -13.86 17.13 39.80
N SER A 999 -15.05 17.05 39.18
CA SER A 999 -15.95 15.90 39.39
C SER A 999 -15.34 14.58 38.90
N ALA A 1000 -14.52 14.61 37.86
CA ALA A 1000 -13.80 13.43 37.37
C ALA A 1000 -12.66 13.01 38.33
N CYS A 1001 -11.88 13.97 38.84
CA CYS A 1001 -10.82 13.70 39.82
C CYS A 1001 -11.38 13.15 41.14
N ILE A 1002 -12.49 13.72 41.66
CA ILE A 1002 -13.12 13.19 42.88
C ILE A 1002 -13.78 11.83 42.61
N TYR A 1003 -14.35 11.60 41.42
CA TYR A 1003 -14.82 10.27 41.03
C TYR A 1003 -13.69 9.24 41.07
N TRP A 1004 -12.53 9.60 40.52
CA TRP A 1004 -11.32 8.77 40.52
C TRP A 1004 -10.84 8.39 41.91
N ARG A 1005 -10.69 9.38 42.79
CA ARG A 1005 -10.13 9.23 44.13
C ARG A 1005 -11.12 8.65 45.16
N SER A 1006 -12.43 8.60 44.88
CA SER A 1006 -13.42 8.30 45.92
C SER A 1006 -14.77 7.72 45.48
N TRP A 1007 -15.16 7.75 44.20
CA TRP A 1007 -16.52 7.38 43.77
C TRP A 1007 -16.61 6.39 42.60
N GLY A 1008 -15.50 5.75 42.19
CA GLY A 1008 -15.50 4.73 41.14
C GLY A 1008 -16.64 3.72 41.35
N ALA A 1009 -17.60 3.67 40.42
CA ALA A 1009 -18.91 3.08 40.70
C ALA A 1009 -18.85 1.59 41.05
N LEU A 1010 -17.76 0.92 40.68
CA LEU A 1010 -17.46 -0.47 41.03
C LEU A 1010 -16.13 -0.66 41.75
N SER A 1011 -15.28 0.39 41.89
CA SER A 1011 -13.98 0.33 42.58
C SER A 1011 -14.10 -0.18 44.03
N LYS A 1012 -15.25 0.06 44.69
CA LYS A 1012 -15.58 -0.50 46.02
C LYS A 1012 -15.64 -2.03 46.11
N LYS A 1013 -15.64 -2.75 44.98
CA LYS A 1013 -15.49 -4.21 44.92
C LYS A 1013 -14.02 -4.66 44.93
N PHE A 1014 -13.09 -3.75 44.65
CA PHE A 1014 -11.66 -4.01 44.47
C PHE A 1014 -10.82 -3.40 45.62
N ASN A 1015 -11.23 -2.26 46.20
CA ASN A 1015 -10.74 -1.79 47.50
C ASN A 1015 -11.82 -1.06 48.30
N ALA A 1016 -11.72 -1.06 49.63
CA ALA A 1016 -12.77 -0.54 50.52
C ALA A 1016 -13.02 0.98 50.37
N ASN A 1017 -12.00 1.74 50.00
CA ASN A 1017 -12.06 3.20 49.86
C ASN A 1017 -12.85 3.61 48.60
N GLY A 1018 -12.81 2.81 47.54
CA GLY A 1018 -13.35 3.15 46.23
C GLY A 1018 -12.42 4.04 45.42
N ASP A 1019 -11.11 3.94 45.66
CA ASP A 1019 -10.07 4.78 45.10
C ASP A 1019 -9.30 4.06 43.99
N ILE A 1020 -9.22 4.67 42.80
CA ILE A 1020 -8.59 4.07 41.63
C ILE A 1020 -7.05 4.16 41.70
N ASN A 1021 -6.48 5.12 42.43
CA ASN A 1021 -5.03 5.24 42.58
C ASN A 1021 -4.43 3.99 43.25
N ILE A 1022 -5.12 3.42 44.24
CA ILE A 1022 -4.73 2.16 44.90
C ILE A 1022 -4.73 0.98 43.91
N LEU A 1023 -5.64 0.95 42.93
CA LEU A 1023 -5.65 -0.11 41.91
C LEU A 1023 -4.43 0.01 40.99
N ILE A 1024 -4.06 1.25 40.62
CA ILE A 1024 -2.89 1.56 39.80
C ILE A 1024 -1.57 1.29 40.55
N GLU A 1025 -1.53 1.46 41.86
CA GLU A 1025 -0.34 1.09 42.66
C GLU A 1025 -0.12 -0.42 42.72
N ASN A 1026 -1.19 -1.20 42.84
CA ASN A 1026 -1.11 -2.67 42.88
C ASN A 1026 -0.91 -3.29 41.49
N ALA A 1027 -1.43 -2.66 40.43
CA ALA A 1027 -1.40 -3.16 39.05
C ALA A 1027 -1.14 -2.01 38.05
N PRO A 1028 0.08 -1.44 37.99
CA PRO A 1028 0.37 -0.20 37.26
C PRO A 1028 0.13 -0.24 35.75
N ASN A 1029 0.11 -1.42 35.13
CA ASN A 1029 -0.14 -1.58 33.70
C ASN A 1029 -1.56 -2.08 33.39
N ASP A 1030 -2.37 -2.41 34.39
CA ASP A 1030 -3.68 -3.05 34.19
C ASP A 1030 -4.79 -2.03 33.90
N VAL A 1031 -4.89 -1.68 32.62
CA VAL A 1031 -5.94 -0.79 32.10
C VAL A 1031 -7.32 -1.47 32.15
N GLU A 1032 -7.40 -2.81 32.12
CA GLU A 1032 -8.69 -3.50 32.22
C GLU A 1032 -9.27 -3.36 33.64
N LEU A 1033 -8.50 -3.59 34.70
CA LEU A 1033 -8.93 -3.39 36.09
C LEU A 1033 -9.43 -1.95 36.33
N VAL A 1034 -8.70 -0.95 35.83
CA VAL A 1034 -9.12 0.46 35.91
C VAL A 1034 -10.42 0.68 35.14
N SER A 1035 -10.52 0.20 33.89
CA SER A 1035 -11.74 0.29 33.07
C SER A 1035 -12.94 -0.44 33.70
N GLN A 1036 -12.74 -1.60 34.32
CA GLN A 1036 -13.78 -2.35 35.04
C GLN A 1036 -14.24 -1.60 36.31
N ALA A 1037 -13.32 -0.95 37.04
CA ALA A 1037 -13.63 -0.19 38.24
C ALA A 1037 -14.40 1.13 37.95
N VAL A 1038 -14.15 1.76 36.80
CA VAL A 1038 -14.83 2.97 36.33
C VAL A 1038 -16.19 2.66 35.68
N ASN A 1039 -16.21 1.75 34.69
CA ASN A 1039 -17.32 1.60 33.74
C ASN A 1039 -18.16 0.34 33.99
N GLY A 1040 -17.50 -0.76 34.38
CA GLY A 1040 -18.13 -2.06 34.65
C GLY A 1040 -18.28 -2.99 33.45
N GLY A 1041 -18.16 -4.29 33.74
CA GLY A 1041 -18.33 -5.37 32.78
C GLY A 1041 -18.10 -6.74 33.44
N ARG A 1042 -18.06 -7.78 32.60
CA ARG A 1042 -17.26 -8.99 32.86
C ARG A 1042 -15.98 -8.89 32.03
N TYR A 1043 -14.94 -9.62 32.43
CA TYR A 1043 -13.67 -9.70 31.70
C TYR A 1043 -13.87 -9.88 30.19
N GLY A 1044 -13.12 -9.12 29.40
CA GLY A 1044 -13.09 -9.19 27.94
C GLY A 1044 -14.24 -8.51 27.17
N HIS A 1045 -15.22 -7.87 27.85
CA HIS A 1045 -16.39 -7.26 27.18
C HIS A 1045 -16.73 -5.82 27.68
N SER A 1046 -15.75 -5.02 28.11
CA SER A 1046 -16.02 -3.60 28.46
C SER A 1046 -15.96 -2.71 27.21
N ASN A 1047 -17.04 -1.94 26.96
CA ASN A 1047 -17.13 -1.02 25.81
C ASN A 1047 -15.93 -0.07 25.81
N GLY A 1048 -15.11 -0.11 24.74
CA GLY A 1048 -14.01 0.82 24.52
C GLY A 1048 -12.66 0.48 25.17
N LEU A 1049 -12.47 -0.74 25.68
CA LEU A 1049 -11.22 -1.14 26.34
C LEU A 1049 -9.98 -0.90 25.46
N ASP A 1050 -10.03 -1.30 24.18
CA ASP A 1050 -8.90 -1.20 23.25
C ASP A 1050 -8.47 0.25 22.98
N ASP A 1051 -9.42 1.19 22.94
CA ASP A 1051 -9.13 2.62 22.78
C ASP A 1051 -8.52 3.20 24.07
N ARG A 1052 -8.97 2.76 25.25
CA ARG A 1052 -8.32 3.14 26.53
C ARG A 1052 -6.90 2.59 26.62
N ILE A 1053 -6.67 1.33 26.24
CA ILE A 1053 -5.32 0.72 26.17
C ILE A 1053 -4.44 1.46 25.17
N GLY A 1054 -4.96 1.74 23.96
CA GLY A 1054 -4.23 2.47 22.93
C GLY A 1054 -3.86 3.90 23.37
N LYS A 1055 -4.77 4.61 24.05
CA LYS A 1055 -4.52 5.94 24.63
C LYS A 1055 -3.53 5.88 25.80
N PHE A 1056 -3.64 4.89 26.68
CA PHE A 1056 -2.71 4.66 27.79
C PHE A 1056 -1.29 4.43 27.27
N ASN A 1057 -1.11 3.50 26.32
CA ASN A 1057 0.20 3.18 25.74
C ASN A 1057 0.84 4.38 25.03
N LYS A 1058 0.05 5.23 24.35
CA LYS A 1058 0.56 6.48 23.75
C LYS A 1058 1.11 7.47 24.79
N ILE A 1059 0.46 7.64 25.93
CA ILE A 1059 1.01 8.46 27.04
C ILE A 1059 2.22 7.77 27.67
N LYS A 1060 2.11 6.48 27.96
CA LYS A 1060 3.17 5.67 28.58
C LYS A 1060 4.49 5.80 27.79
N ASN A 1061 4.41 5.63 26.47
CA ASN A 1061 5.55 5.82 25.56
C ASN A 1061 6.09 7.27 25.57
N LYS A 1062 5.22 8.30 25.61
CA LYS A 1062 5.65 9.71 25.72
C LYS A 1062 6.32 10.04 27.06
N LEU A 1063 5.94 9.37 28.14
CA LEU A 1063 6.52 9.57 29.47
C LEU A 1063 7.81 8.77 29.71
N GLY A 1064 8.06 7.73 28.89
CA GLY A 1064 9.20 6.82 29.05
C GLY A 1064 9.02 5.87 30.23
N LEU A 1065 7.91 5.13 30.22
CA LEU A 1065 7.45 4.19 31.26
C LEU A 1065 7.30 2.75 30.73
#